data_AF-A0A8C2HVJ9-F1
#
_entry.id   AF-A0A8C2HVJ9-F1
#
_cell.length_a   1.000
_cell.length_b   1.000
_cell.length_c   1.000
_cell.angle_alpha   90.00
_cell.angle_beta   90.00
_cell.angle_gamma   90.00
#
_symmetry.space_group_name_H-M   'P 1'
#
loop_
_entity.id
_entity.type
_entity.pdbx_description
1 polymer ?
#
loop_
_entity_poly.entity_id
_entity_poly.type
_entity_poly.pdbx_seq_one_letter_code
_entity_poly.pdbx_strand_id
1 'polypeptide(L)'
;TIRALIGLPTLTLLLIFWSRFSASRAQSSGSDTRILGMRLERSDKPASTSHDGIIQVTEESDIQLRFYGLQISIDTWERIRFVEQSEEMNSTCADFTKDISIRTNMTVHGQGTSGVLGLRIKPLRKSESRRDYALCVRSSPDGKWSLLGENDGKLRVVEEKRYLLPVWLQVIIISCLLALSGMFSGLNLGLMALDPMELRIVQSSGTEKEKKYASKIEPIRRKGNYLLCSLLLGNVLVNTTLTILIDDLIGSGLAAVVASTIGIVIFGEIVPQALCSRHGLAVGANTILLTKFFMLLTFPLSFPISKLLDCVLGQEIGTVYNREKLVEMLKVTAPYNDLVKEEMNMIQGALELRTKTVEGIMTPLSDCFMINSDTVLDFNTMSEIMEKGYTRIPVYEGEQSNIVDILLVKDLAFVDPDDCTTLKTVTRFYNHPVHFVFHDTKLDCMLEEFKKAALYVPLEHKSSHKVQLFFVIQKHSVSLKGFDLSVCVSSEVNLFSPSQISEKVLLRILKHPDVIQEIKFNENNKKSAHHYLYLRGRAVDFFILILQGRVEVEAGSENMKFETGPFSFYGVMALSAPTLGETNTHNITDVTITHTLQHVCTLLHTVPSRTVQTKSLETLLFLMFLKEVSSAHQACIYLIKNTEKTVIL
;
A
#
# COMPACT_ATOMS: atom_id res chain seq x y z
N THR A 1 -5.14 32.36 -27.50
CA THR A 1 -4.13 33.35 -27.07
C THR A 1 -2.75 32.86 -27.45
N ILE A 2 -2.30 33.19 -28.67
CA ILE A 2 -1.12 32.61 -29.34
C ILE A 2 -0.33 33.73 -30.06
N ARG A 3 0.97 33.81 -29.77
CA ARG A 3 2.16 34.24 -30.57
C ARG A 3 2.37 35.66 -31.16
N ALA A 4 3.69 35.96 -31.18
CA ALA A 4 4.53 36.60 -32.21
C ALA A 4 4.68 38.14 -32.17
N LEU A 5 5.88 38.70 -31.95
CA LEU A 5 7.11 38.83 -32.79
C LEU A 5 7.05 39.99 -33.82
N ILE A 6 8.07 40.86 -33.73
CA ILE A 6 8.73 41.65 -34.80
C ILE A 6 7.98 42.86 -35.40
N GLY A 7 8.66 44.02 -35.41
CA GLY A 7 8.49 45.04 -36.46
C GLY A 7 8.63 46.51 -36.04
N LEU A 8 9.80 47.11 -36.23
CA LEU A 8 9.92 48.52 -36.72
C LEU A 8 9.69 48.50 -38.27
N PRO A 9 9.49 49.61 -39.03
CA PRO A 9 9.52 51.05 -38.68
C PRO A 9 8.46 51.94 -39.42
N THR A 10 8.60 53.27 -39.27
CA THR A 10 8.22 54.37 -40.20
C THR A 10 6.88 55.14 -40.07
N LEU A 11 7.06 56.47 -40.03
CA LEU A 11 6.25 57.56 -40.58
C LEU A 11 4.79 57.73 -40.13
N THR A 12 4.54 58.76 -39.31
CA THR A 12 3.88 60.02 -39.74
C THR A 12 3.48 60.85 -38.51
N LEU A 13 4.08 62.02 -38.32
CA LEU A 13 3.31 63.25 -38.20
C LEU A 13 4.22 64.47 -38.35
N LEU A 14 4.04 65.10 -39.49
CA LEU A 14 4.55 66.39 -39.93
C LEU A 14 3.70 67.50 -39.28
N LEU A 15 4.36 68.62 -39.01
CA LEU A 15 3.80 69.97 -38.87
C LEU A 15 3.03 70.26 -37.58
N ILE A 16 3.63 71.11 -36.74
CA ILE A 16 3.16 72.48 -36.50
C ILE A 16 4.27 73.23 -35.73
N PHE A 17 4.43 74.51 -36.06
CA PHE A 17 5.42 75.49 -35.58
C PHE A 17 6.79 75.56 -36.26
N TRP A 18 6.76 76.00 -37.52
CA TRP A 18 7.58 77.15 -37.90
C TRP A 18 6.80 78.43 -37.60
N SER A 19 7.30 79.27 -36.69
CA SER A 19 7.38 80.71 -36.96
C SER A 19 8.34 81.42 -35.99
N ARG A 20 9.32 82.08 -36.61
CA ARG A 20 10.08 83.24 -36.15
C ARG A 20 10.93 83.06 -34.89
N PHE A 21 12.24 82.90 -35.08
CA PHE A 21 13.14 83.93 -34.60
C PHE A 21 14.33 84.12 -35.54
N SER A 22 14.71 85.39 -35.64
CA SER A 22 15.55 86.02 -36.65
C SER A 22 16.98 85.47 -36.68
N ALA A 23 17.52 85.33 -37.89
CA ALA A 23 18.95 85.16 -38.12
C ALA A 23 19.67 86.47 -37.74
N SER A 24 20.13 86.56 -36.50
CA SER A 24 21.18 87.51 -36.13
C SER A 24 22.53 86.83 -36.37
N ARG A 25 23.17 87.19 -37.48
CA ARG A 25 24.59 86.91 -37.73
C ARG A 25 25.40 87.74 -36.73
N ALA A 26 25.61 87.18 -35.54
CA ALA A 26 26.51 87.75 -34.55
C ALA A 26 27.95 87.47 -34.98
N GLN A 27 28.58 88.49 -35.54
CA GLN A 27 30.02 88.59 -35.64
C GLN A 27 30.52 88.92 -34.23
N SER A 28 31.17 87.97 -33.56
CA SER A 28 31.85 88.22 -32.29
C SER A 28 33.20 87.52 -32.25
N SER A 29 34.22 88.36 -32.12
CA SER A 29 35.59 88.07 -31.73
C SER A 29 35.68 87.14 -30.52
N GLY A 30 36.59 86.15 -30.58
CA GLY A 30 36.96 85.29 -29.45
C GLY A 30 36.94 83.81 -29.83
N SER A 31 38.10 83.25 -30.12
CA SER A 31 38.32 81.83 -30.44
C SER A 31 38.29 80.98 -29.17
N ASP A 32 37.13 80.85 -28.53
CA ASP A 32 36.99 80.06 -27.30
C ASP A 32 36.26 78.74 -27.54
N THR A 33 36.94 77.64 -27.23
CA THR A 33 36.36 76.29 -27.25
C THR A 33 35.29 76.15 -26.18
N ARG A 34 34.07 75.77 -26.58
CA ARG A 34 32.94 75.53 -25.66
C ARG A 34 32.45 74.10 -25.74
N ILE A 35 32.36 73.42 -24.61
CA ILE A 35 31.82 72.06 -24.48
C ILE A 35 30.37 72.18 -24.00
N LEU A 36 29.44 71.55 -24.71
CA LEU A 36 28.00 71.65 -24.48
C LEU A 36 27.41 70.38 -23.85
N GLY A 37 28.02 69.23 -24.06
CA GLY A 37 27.52 67.97 -23.50
C GLY A 37 28.41 66.78 -23.85
N MET A 38 28.09 65.64 -23.25
CA MET A 38 28.78 64.37 -23.48
C MET A 38 27.81 63.22 -23.72
N ARG A 39 28.25 62.22 -24.48
CA ARG A 39 27.50 60.98 -24.73
C ARG A 39 28.46 59.79 -24.74
N LEU A 40 28.00 58.66 -24.22
CA LEU A 40 28.72 57.41 -24.33
C LEU A 40 28.68 56.90 -25.78
N GLU A 41 29.85 56.71 -26.38
CA GLU A 41 29.99 56.16 -27.73
C GLU A 41 30.28 54.66 -27.71
N ARG A 42 31.20 54.25 -26.84
CA ARG A 42 31.58 52.84 -26.71
C ARG A 42 31.99 52.53 -25.27
N SER A 43 31.70 51.33 -24.83
CA SER A 43 32.19 50.75 -23.58
C SER A 43 32.58 49.30 -23.86
N ASP A 44 33.65 48.82 -23.23
CA ASP A 44 34.06 47.41 -23.25
C ASP A 44 33.16 46.52 -22.36
N LYS A 45 32.68 47.09 -21.25
CA LYS A 45 31.76 46.46 -20.29
C LYS A 45 30.33 47.03 -20.41
N PRO A 46 29.29 46.36 -19.87
CA PRO A 46 27.92 46.84 -19.96
C PRO A 46 27.79 48.26 -19.37
N ALA A 47 27.19 49.14 -20.15
CA ALA A 47 26.95 50.53 -19.81
C ALA A 47 25.57 50.93 -20.34
N SER A 48 24.86 51.78 -19.62
CA SER A 48 23.51 52.23 -19.97
C SER A 48 23.38 53.74 -19.74
N THR A 49 22.41 54.39 -20.35
CA THR A 49 22.08 55.79 -20.05
C THR A 49 20.71 55.81 -19.41
N SER A 50 20.59 56.42 -18.23
CA SER A 50 19.33 56.52 -17.51
C SER A 50 18.35 57.46 -18.23
N HIS A 51 17.06 57.37 -17.92
CA HIS A 51 16.03 58.26 -18.48
C HIS A 51 16.29 59.75 -18.16
N ASP A 52 17.04 60.02 -17.09
CA ASP A 52 17.47 61.37 -16.67
C ASP A 52 18.72 61.89 -17.42
N GLY A 53 19.22 61.15 -18.43
CA GLY A 53 20.41 61.53 -19.22
C GLY A 53 21.75 61.16 -18.59
N ILE A 54 21.77 60.56 -17.40
CA ILE A 54 22.99 60.15 -16.69
C ILE A 54 23.61 58.91 -17.34
N ILE A 55 24.91 58.99 -17.67
CA ILE A 55 25.66 57.86 -18.23
C ILE A 55 26.07 56.92 -17.09
N GLN A 56 25.65 55.66 -17.14
CA GLN A 56 26.03 54.61 -16.20
C GLN A 56 27.05 53.66 -16.84
N VAL A 57 28.19 53.50 -16.17
CA VAL A 57 29.33 52.69 -16.63
C VAL A 57 29.78 51.77 -15.50
N THR A 58 30.38 50.65 -15.85
CA THR A 58 30.87 49.66 -14.88
C THR A 58 32.30 49.98 -14.48
N GLU A 59 32.71 49.59 -13.28
CA GLU A 59 34.09 49.78 -12.83
C GLU A 59 35.12 48.99 -13.69
N GLU A 60 36.38 49.42 -13.67
CA GLU A 60 37.48 48.82 -14.46
C GLU A 60 37.21 48.76 -15.98
N SER A 61 36.32 49.62 -16.50
CA SER A 61 35.98 49.71 -17.92
C SER A 61 36.83 50.71 -18.68
N ASP A 62 37.05 50.41 -19.96
CA ASP A 62 37.52 51.32 -20.98
C ASP A 62 36.34 51.90 -21.76
N ILE A 63 36.10 53.20 -21.60
CA ILE A 63 34.98 53.90 -22.24
C ILE A 63 35.48 54.94 -23.24
N GLN A 64 34.70 55.15 -24.29
CA GLN A 64 34.86 56.25 -25.24
C GLN A 64 33.67 57.19 -25.06
N LEU A 65 33.96 58.41 -24.60
CA LEU A 65 32.98 59.48 -24.49
C LEU A 65 33.13 60.45 -25.65
N ARG A 66 32.02 60.74 -26.31
CA ARG A 66 31.92 61.77 -27.33
C ARG A 66 31.44 63.06 -26.68
N PHE A 67 32.24 64.11 -26.83
CA PHE A 67 31.90 65.46 -26.41
C PHE A 67 31.41 66.28 -27.61
N TYR A 68 30.38 67.08 -27.38
CA TYR A 68 29.82 68.02 -28.37
C TYR A 68 30.14 69.45 -27.97
N GLY A 69 30.47 70.30 -28.95
CA GLY A 69 30.92 71.66 -28.66
C GLY A 69 31.20 72.50 -29.89
N LEU A 70 31.77 73.69 -29.67
CA LEU A 70 32.21 74.61 -30.71
C LEU A 70 33.74 74.72 -30.65
N GLN A 71 34.39 74.66 -31.81
CA GLN A 71 35.85 74.81 -31.96
C GLN A 71 36.67 73.83 -31.07
N ILE A 72 36.26 72.55 -31.06
CA ILE A 72 37.00 71.46 -30.41
C ILE A 72 38.27 71.19 -31.22
N SER A 73 39.40 71.20 -30.54
CA SER A 73 40.72 70.86 -31.08
C SER A 73 41.27 69.62 -30.39
N ILE A 74 42.38 69.09 -30.90
CA ILE A 74 43.02 67.91 -30.30
C ILE A 74 43.39 68.21 -28.84
N ASP A 75 43.86 69.42 -28.51
CA ASP A 75 44.30 69.80 -27.15
C ASP A 75 43.14 70.07 -26.18
N THR A 76 41.88 69.99 -26.63
CA THR A 76 40.71 70.19 -25.77
C THR A 76 40.61 69.15 -24.64
N TRP A 77 41.26 67.98 -24.75
CA TRP A 77 41.27 66.97 -23.67
C TRP A 77 41.89 67.47 -22.35
N GLU A 78 42.82 68.44 -22.40
CA GLU A 78 43.42 69.02 -21.19
C GLU A 78 42.43 69.91 -20.41
N ARG A 79 41.34 70.32 -21.07
CA ARG A 79 40.30 71.20 -20.52
C ARG A 79 39.11 70.43 -19.93
N ILE A 80 39.21 69.11 -19.86
CA ILE A 80 38.17 68.18 -19.40
C ILE A 80 38.72 67.41 -18.18
N ARG A 81 38.02 67.52 -17.05
CA ARG A 81 38.31 66.77 -15.82
C ARG A 81 37.02 66.34 -15.15
N PHE A 82 37.11 65.30 -14.33
CA PHE A 82 36.00 64.82 -13.52
C PHE A 82 36.24 65.15 -12.05
N VAL A 83 35.16 65.39 -11.32
CA VAL A 83 35.15 65.58 -9.87
C VAL A 83 34.17 64.60 -9.23
N GLU A 84 34.51 64.12 -8.04
CA GLU A 84 33.59 63.31 -7.22
C GLU A 84 32.42 64.18 -6.76
N GLN A 85 31.19 63.77 -7.08
CA GLN A 85 30.03 64.53 -6.66
C GLN A 85 29.69 64.24 -5.20
N SER A 86 29.76 65.28 -4.35
CA SER A 86 29.20 65.29 -3.00
C SER A 86 27.89 66.09 -3.01
N GLU A 87 26.96 65.76 -2.11
CA GLU A 87 25.63 66.39 -2.03
C GLU A 87 25.69 67.91 -1.75
N GLU A 88 26.83 68.44 -1.31
CA GLU A 88 27.03 69.86 -0.92
C GLU A 88 28.00 70.64 -1.83
N MET A 89 28.23 70.21 -3.09
CA MET A 89 29.24 70.88 -3.92
C MET A 89 28.72 72.18 -4.55
N ASN A 90 29.34 73.30 -4.17
CA ASN A 90 29.25 74.58 -4.89
C ASN A 90 29.84 74.46 -6.31
N SER A 91 29.37 75.32 -7.23
CA SER A 91 29.65 75.33 -8.69
C SER A 91 31.12 75.44 -9.14
N THR A 92 32.08 75.31 -8.22
CA THR A 92 33.51 75.44 -8.45
C THR A 92 34.22 74.09 -8.30
N CYS A 93 34.90 73.65 -9.37
CA CYS A 93 35.68 72.42 -9.35
C CYS A 93 37.05 72.65 -8.73
N ALA A 94 37.23 72.24 -7.47
CA ALA A 94 38.49 72.41 -6.73
C ALA A 94 39.33 71.11 -6.69
N ASP A 95 38.69 69.97 -6.46
CA ASP A 95 39.36 68.68 -6.30
C ASP A 95 39.05 67.74 -7.47
N PHE A 96 40.04 67.41 -8.30
CA PHE A 96 39.84 66.49 -9.41
C PHE A 96 40.03 65.04 -8.97
N THR A 97 39.15 64.15 -9.42
CA THR A 97 39.28 62.72 -9.10
C THR A 97 40.47 62.09 -9.82
N LYS A 98 41.11 61.12 -9.15
CA LYS A 98 42.15 60.25 -9.74
C LYS A 98 41.60 58.92 -10.23
N ASP A 99 40.29 58.71 -10.06
CA ASP A 99 39.61 57.43 -10.33
C ASP A 99 39.26 57.29 -11.82
N ILE A 100 39.26 58.39 -12.57
CA ILE A 100 39.10 58.41 -14.03
C ILE A 100 40.39 58.93 -14.66
N SER A 101 41.00 58.13 -15.52
CA SER A 101 42.23 58.49 -16.22
C SER A 101 42.00 58.54 -17.73
N ILE A 102 42.63 59.49 -18.42
CA ILE A 102 42.52 59.63 -19.88
C ILE A 102 43.50 58.66 -20.53
N ARG A 103 43.00 57.82 -21.44
CA ARG A 103 43.79 56.76 -22.11
C ARG A 103 44.21 57.15 -23.52
N THR A 104 43.34 57.81 -24.28
CA THR A 104 43.63 58.24 -25.66
C THR A 104 43.38 59.73 -25.82
N ASN A 105 44.23 60.40 -26.57
CA ASN A 105 44.06 61.81 -26.93
C ASN A 105 42.78 61.99 -27.77
N MET A 106 42.22 63.21 -27.74
CA MET A 106 40.96 63.55 -28.39
C MET A 106 41.03 63.38 -29.91
N THR A 107 40.12 62.60 -30.50
CA THR A 107 39.94 62.53 -31.96
C THR A 107 38.77 63.41 -32.38
N VAL A 108 39.05 64.46 -33.16
CA VAL A 108 38.06 65.47 -33.54
C VAL A 108 37.34 65.09 -34.83
N HIS A 109 36.01 65.28 -34.85
CA HIS A 109 35.15 65.02 -36.00
C HIS A 109 34.27 66.23 -36.33
N GLY A 110 33.83 66.33 -37.59
CA GLY A 110 32.86 67.35 -38.03
C GLY A 110 33.39 68.78 -37.92
N GLN A 111 34.59 69.05 -38.44
CA GLN A 111 35.21 70.39 -38.44
C GLN A 111 35.26 71.07 -37.05
N GLY A 112 35.52 70.28 -35.98
CA GLY A 112 35.63 70.82 -34.61
C GLY A 112 34.31 70.94 -33.84
N THR A 113 33.25 70.27 -34.28
CA THR A 113 31.95 70.25 -33.57
C THR A 113 31.76 69.08 -32.62
N SER A 114 32.56 68.01 -32.77
CA SER A 114 32.58 66.89 -31.83
C SER A 114 33.98 66.32 -31.69
N GLY A 115 34.27 65.68 -30.56
CA GLY A 115 35.46 64.84 -30.46
C GLY A 115 35.26 63.71 -29.47
N VAL A 116 36.05 62.66 -29.65
CA VAL A 116 35.96 61.42 -28.88
C VAL A 116 37.19 61.27 -28.00
N LEU A 117 36.96 61.01 -26.72
CA LEU A 117 37.99 60.84 -25.70
C LEU A 117 37.87 59.44 -25.10
N GLY A 118 38.99 58.72 -25.03
CA GLY A 118 39.07 57.44 -24.33
C GLY A 118 39.42 57.63 -22.87
N LEU A 119 38.63 57.05 -21.98
CA LEU A 119 38.80 57.10 -20.52
C LEU A 119 38.92 55.67 -19.96
N ARG A 120 39.76 55.51 -18.94
CA ARG A 120 39.92 54.31 -18.14
C ARG A 120 39.40 54.59 -16.74
N ILE A 121 38.40 53.82 -16.31
CA ILE A 121 37.82 53.89 -14.97
C ILE A 121 38.59 52.93 -14.05
N LYS A 122 39.00 53.41 -12.88
CA LYS A 122 39.66 52.61 -11.83
C LYS A 122 38.62 51.88 -10.96
N PRO A 123 39.02 50.82 -10.24
CA PRO A 123 38.11 50.09 -9.34
C PRO A 123 37.58 51.00 -8.22
N LEU A 124 36.32 50.81 -7.83
CA LEU A 124 35.73 51.53 -6.70
C LEU A 124 36.36 51.06 -5.38
N ARG A 125 36.29 51.90 -4.34
CA ARG A 125 36.72 51.51 -2.99
C ARG A 125 35.77 50.41 -2.49
N LYS A 126 36.30 49.39 -1.78
CA LYS A 126 35.60 48.17 -1.30
C LYS A 126 34.33 48.39 -0.44
N SER A 127 33.89 49.61 -0.22
CA SER A 127 32.73 49.98 0.60
C SER A 127 31.62 50.69 -0.19
N GLU A 128 31.77 50.87 -1.51
CA GLU A 128 30.87 51.70 -2.32
C GLU A 128 30.39 50.94 -3.55
N SER A 129 29.09 50.63 -3.62
CA SER A 129 28.48 49.91 -4.75
C SER A 129 28.17 50.81 -5.96
N ARG A 130 28.16 52.13 -5.74
CA ARG A 130 27.97 53.16 -6.77
C ARG A 130 28.64 54.48 -6.39
N ARG A 131 29.19 55.19 -7.37
CA ARG A 131 29.70 56.55 -7.21
C ARG A 131 29.37 57.43 -8.41
N ASP A 132 28.99 58.68 -8.13
CA ASP A 132 28.63 59.67 -9.13
C ASP A 132 29.76 60.69 -9.31
N TYR A 133 30.13 60.93 -10.56
CA TYR A 133 31.15 61.89 -10.96
C TYR A 133 30.50 62.96 -11.84
N ALA A 134 30.89 64.20 -11.62
CA ALA A 134 30.46 65.33 -12.45
C ALA A 134 31.60 65.80 -13.34
N LEU A 135 31.23 66.28 -14.53
CA LEU A 135 32.17 66.81 -15.51
C LEU A 135 32.45 68.29 -15.28
N CYS A 136 33.73 68.63 -15.22
CA CYS A 136 34.23 69.99 -15.13
C CYS A 136 34.95 70.38 -16.42
N VAL A 137 34.61 71.56 -16.94
CA VAL A 137 35.15 72.09 -18.19
C VAL A 137 35.74 73.48 -17.99
N ARG A 138 36.72 73.82 -18.83
CA ARG A 138 37.37 75.14 -18.85
C ARG A 138 37.28 75.77 -20.25
N SER A 139 36.64 76.94 -20.37
CA SER A 139 36.39 77.61 -21.66
C SER A 139 37.63 78.28 -22.27
N SER A 140 38.55 78.81 -21.44
CA SER A 140 39.74 79.56 -21.86
C SER A 140 40.96 79.12 -21.01
N PRO A 141 42.21 79.16 -21.51
CA PRO A 141 43.39 78.71 -20.76
C PRO A 141 43.58 79.39 -19.39
N ASP A 142 43.14 80.64 -19.21
CA ASP A 142 43.17 81.37 -17.94
C ASP A 142 41.80 81.41 -17.21
N GLY A 143 40.82 80.64 -17.71
CA GLY A 143 39.46 80.60 -17.18
C GLY A 143 39.30 79.74 -15.91
N LYS A 144 38.29 80.05 -15.11
CA LYS A 144 37.90 79.25 -13.94
C LYS A 144 37.23 77.93 -14.40
N TRP A 145 37.47 76.84 -13.66
CA TRP A 145 36.76 75.58 -13.89
C TRP A 145 35.30 75.69 -13.45
N SER A 146 34.38 75.30 -14.33
CA SER A 146 32.94 75.28 -14.07
C SER A 146 32.35 73.89 -14.31
N LEU A 147 31.40 73.50 -13.48
CA LEU A 147 30.64 72.25 -13.63
C LEU A 147 29.70 72.33 -14.84
N LEU A 148 29.71 71.29 -15.69
CA LEU A 148 28.90 71.25 -16.90
C LEU A 148 27.48 70.73 -16.60
N GLY A 149 26.56 71.65 -16.29
CA GLY A 149 25.12 71.38 -16.18
C GLY A 149 24.73 70.42 -15.05
N GLU A 150 23.46 70.43 -14.64
CA GLU A 150 23.01 69.54 -13.57
C GLU A 150 22.85 68.09 -14.03
N ASN A 151 22.53 67.81 -15.30
CA ASN A 151 22.27 66.44 -15.77
C ASN A 151 23.18 65.99 -16.93
N ASP A 152 23.55 66.88 -17.86
CA ASP A 152 24.28 66.54 -19.09
C ASP A 152 25.78 66.24 -18.87
N GLY A 153 26.28 66.44 -17.65
CA GLY A 153 27.68 66.24 -17.25
C GLY A 153 27.90 65.14 -16.20
N LYS A 154 26.89 64.30 -15.91
CA LYS A 154 26.99 63.26 -14.86
C LYS A 154 27.38 61.88 -15.41
N LEU A 155 28.35 61.24 -14.74
CA LEU A 155 28.82 59.89 -14.99
C LEU A 155 28.72 59.06 -13.70
N ARG A 156 27.91 58.01 -13.71
CA ARG A 156 27.74 57.09 -12.59
C ARG A 156 28.53 55.82 -12.85
N VAL A 157 29.46 55.50 -11.95
CA VAL A 157 30.20 54.24 -11.97
C VAL A 157 29.54 53.25 -11.00
N VAL A 158 29.24 52.06 -11.49
CA VAL A 158 28.59 50.97 -10.73
C VAL A 158 29.55 49.78 -10.62
N GLU A 159 29.55 49.12 -9.46
CA GLU A 159 30.33 47.90 -9.23
C GLU A 159 29.91 46.77 -10.19
N GLU A 160 30.89 46.01 -10.69
CA GLU A 160 30.63 44.84 -11.51
C GLU A 160 30.20 43.68 -10.61
N LYS A 161 28.97 43.17 -10.78
CA LYS A 161 28.53 41.96 -10.07
C LYS A 161 29.39 40.78 -10.52
N ARG A 162 30.35 40.38 -9.68
CA ARG A 162 31.14 39.17 -9.89
C ARG A 162 30.36 37.97 -9.36
N TYR A 163 29.74 37.21 -10.26
CA TYR A 163 29.20 35.90 -9.91
C TYR A 163 30.34 34.99 -9.44
N LEU A 164 30.16 34.29 -8.33
CA LEU A 164 31.19 33.40 -7.77
C LEU A 164 31.49 32.21 -8.69
N LEU A 165 30.54 31.83 -9.55
CA LEU A 165 30.62 30.72 -10.49
C LEU A 165 29.98 31.10 -11.84
N PRO A 166 30.37 30.46 -12.95
CA PRO A 166 29.70 30.70 -14.22
C PRO A 166 28.22 30.26 -14.16
N VAL A 167 27.33 31.09 -14.69
CA VAL A 167 25.87 30.97 -14.55
C VAL A 167 25.33 29.57 -14.92
N TRP A 168 25.87 28.94 -15.96
CA TRP A 168 25.46 27.58 -16.36
C TRP A 168 25.78 26.54 -15.29
N LEU A 169 26.94 26.64 -14.63
CA LEU A 169 27.34 25.75 -13.55
C LEU A 169 26.48 25.98 -12.31
N GLN A 170 26.17 27.25 -12.00
CA GLN A 170 25.29 27.61 -10.88
C GLN A 170 23.89 27.04 -11.07
N VAL A 171 23.30 27.12 -12.27
CA VAL A 171 22.00 26.51 -12.57
C VAL A 171 22.03 24.98 -12.43
N ILE A 172 23.10 24.32 -12.87
CA ILE A 172 23.27 22.86 -12.68
C ILE A 172 23.34 22.51 -11.19
N ILE A 173 24.11 23.27 -10.40
CA ILE A 173 24.24 23.06 -8.95
C ILE A 173 22.90 23.30 -8.25
N ILE A 174 22.17 24.36 -8.59
CA ILE A 174 20.82 24.65 -8.06
C ILE A 174 19.86 23.50 -8.35
N SER A 175 19.84 22.99 -9.59
CA SER A 175 19.00 21.84 -9.97
C SER A 175 19.36 20.57 -9.17
N CYS A 176 20.67 20.31 -9.00
CA CYS A 176 21.15 19.17 -8.21
C CYS A 176 20.79 19.29 -6.73
N LEU A 177 20.97 20.46 -6.13
CA LEU A 177 20.61 20.73 -4.73
C LEU A 177 19.10 20.62 -4.50
N LEU A 178 18.28 21.08 -5.44
CA LEU A 178 16.82 20.93 -5.36
C LEU A 178 16.40 19.45 -5.35
N ALA A 179 17.04 18.61 -6.20
CA ALA A 179 16.81 17.17 -6.19
C ALA A 179 17.28 16.49 -4.90
N LEU A 180 18.43 16.91 -4.34
CA LEU A 180 18.95 16.40 -3.08
C LEU A 180 18.06 16.79 -1.89
N SER A 181 17.56 18.02 -1.86
CA SER A 181 16.57 18.52 -0.89
C SER A 181 15.32 17.63 -0.91
N GLY A 182 14.78 17.41 -2.11
CA GLY A 182 13.66 16.51 -2.36
C GLY A 182 13.87 15.12 -1.79
N MET A 183 15.01 14.53 -2.09
CA MET A 183 15.35 13.21 -1.61
C MET A 183 15.49 13.15 -0.09
N PHE A 184 16.11 14.13 0.57
CA PHE A 184 16.22 14.11 2.04
C PHE A 184 14.88 14.23 2.74
N SER A 185 14.05 15.18 2.30
CA SER A 185 12.71 15.37 2.84
C SER A 185 11.83 14.14 2.62
N GLY A 186 11.87 13.57 1.41
CA GLY A 186 11.14 12.35 1.06
C GLY A 186 11.60 11.13 1.85
N LEU A 187 12.91 10.92 1.98
CA LEU A 187 13.47 9.80 2.75
C LEU A 187 13.21 9.93 4.24
N ASN A 188 13.17 11.15 4.79
CA ASN A 188 12.82 11.36 6.18
C ASN A 188 11.42 10.79 6.46
N LEU A 189 10.41 11.18 5.67
CA LEU A 189 9.07 10.62 5.82
C LEU A 189 9.01 9.13 5.47
N GLY A 190 9.59 8.72 4.35
CA GLY A 190 9.50 7.35 3.83
C GLY A 190 10.19 6.32 4.71
N LEU A 191 11.40 6.61 5.21
CA LEU A 191 12.13 5.70 6.09
C LEU A 191 11.56 5.71 7.51
N MET A 192 11.09 6.85 8.01
CA MET A 192 10.46 6.92 9.33
C MET A 192 9.05 6.29 9.34
N ALA A 193 8.36 6.22 8.20
CA ALA A 193 7.08 5.52 8.11
C ALA A 193 7.22 3.99 8.17
N LEU A 194 8.39 3.43 7.82
CA LEU A 194 8.64 1.99 7.86
C LEU A 194 8.91 1.52 9.30
N ASP A 195 8.03 0.69 9.87
CA ASP A 195 8.24 0.05 11.18
C ASP A 195 9.33 -1.03 11.05
N PRO A 196 10.37 -1.04 11.92
CA PRO A 196 11.31 -2.16 12.04
C PRO A 196 10.66 -3.56 12.08
N MET A 197 9.48 -3.70 12.69
CA MET A 197 8.77 -4.98 12.75
C MET A 197 8.18 -5.38 11.41
N GLU A 198 7.45 -4.47 10.75
CA GLU A 198 6.92 -4.71 9.39
C GLU A 198 8.05 -5.06 8.42
N LEU A 199 9.21 -4.40 8.56
CA LEU A 199 10.37 -4.68 7.75
C LEU A 199 10.88 -6.12 7.95
N ARG A 200 10.88 -6.65 9.17
CA ARG A 200 11.22 -8.05 9.46
C ARG A 200 10.17 -9.03 8.93
N ILE A 201 8.89 -8.68 9.00
CA ILE A 201 7.82 -9.50 8.41
C ILE A 201 8.08 -9.59 6.90
N VAL A 202 8.26 -8.46 6.21
CA VAL A 202 8.54 -8.40 4.77
C VAL A 202 9.83 -9.14 4.38
N GLN A 203 10.86 -9.16 5.23
CA GLN A 203 12.06 -10.00 5.02
C GLN A 203 11.77 -11.50 5.03
N SER A 204 10.78 -11.95 5.80
CA SER A 204 10.42 -13.37 5.90
C SER A 204 9.39 -13.79 4.84
N SER A 205 8.37 -12.98 4.58
CA SER A 205 7.20 -13.33 3.79
C SER A 205 7.08 -12.59 2.45
N GLY A 206 7.87 -11.54 2.21
CA GLY A 206 7.78 -10.72 0.99
C GLY A 206 8.34 -11.37 -0.27
N THR A 207 8.21 -10.69 -1.40
CA THR A 207 8.85 -11.13 -2.66
C THR A 207 10.37 -11.03 -2.57
N GLU A 208 11.11 -11.78 -3.41
CA GLU A 208 12.58 -11.77 -3.39
C GLU A 208 13.21 -10.38 -3.58
N LYS A 209 12.51 -9.46 -4.25
CA LYS A 209 12.94 -8.06 -4.39
C LYS A 209 12.71 -7.28 -3.09
N GLU A 210 11.53 -7.42 -2.49
CA GLU A 210 11.17 -6.75 -1.23
C GLU A 210 12.03 -7.24 -0.07
N LYS A 211 12.31 -8.55 0.01
CA LYS A 211 13.24 -9.11 1.02
C LYS A 211 14.61 -8.46 0.95
N LYS A 212 15.17 -8.31 -0.26
CA LYS A 212 16.47 -7.65 -0.47
C LYS A 212 16.43 -6.17 -0.09
N TYR A 213 15.34 -5.47 -0.38
CA TYR A 213 15.14 -4.07 -0.01
C TYR A 213 15.03 -3.90 1.51
N ALA A 214 14.20 -4.71 2.15
CA ALA A 214 13.98 -4.70 3.58
C ALA A 214 15.25 -5.05 4.37
N SER A 215 16.04 -6.02 3.90
CA SER A 215 17.34 -6.38 4.51
C SER A 215 18.37 -5.25 4.44
N LYS A 216 18.37 -4.45 3.36
CA LYS A 216 19.29 -3.30 3.22
C LYS A 216 18.92 -2.13 4.14
N ILE A 217 17.62 -1.90 4.37
CA ILE A 217 17.12 -0.74 5.13
C ILE A 217 17.16 -0.97 6.64
N GLU A 218 16.89 -2.21 7.11
CA GLU A 218 16.79 -2.55 8.54
C GLU A 218 17.94 -2.01 9.42
N PRO A 219 19.23 -2.21 9.09
CA PRO A 219 20.31 -1.81 9.99
C PRO A 219 20.38 -0.28 10.20
N ILE A 220 19.88 0.49 9.24
CA ILE A 220 19.85 1.96 9.29
C ILE A 220 18.61 2.42 10.06
N ARG A 221 17.44 1.83 9.80
CA ARG A 221 16.19 2.14 10.51
C ARG A 221 16.25 1.77 11.99
N ARG A 222 17.01 0.74 12.37
CA ARG A 222 17.25 0.36 13.77
C ARG A 222 17.92 1.47 14.59
N LYS A 223 18.63 2.41 13.94
CA LYS A 223 19.17 3.61 14.57
C LYS A 223 18.35 4.83 14.17
N GLY A 224 17.05 4.80 14.44
CA GLY A 224 16.09 5.77 13.89
C GLY A 224 16.39 7.22 14.29
N ASN A 225 16.68 7.50 15.57
CA ASN A 225 17.12 8.83 16.03
C ASN A 225 18.36 9.36 15.27
N TYR A 226 19.34 8.49 14.98
CA TYR A 226 20.53 8.85 14.21
C TYR A 226 20.25 9.11 12.73
N LEU A 227 19.38 8.30 12.14
CA LEU A 227 18.90 8.51 10.78
C LEU A 227 18.11 9.83 10.65
N LEU A 228 17.17 10.07 11.58
CA LEU A 228 16.34 11.27 11.67
C LEU A 228 17.22 12.53 11.74
N CYS A 229 18.16 12.57 12.69
CA CYS A 229 19.04 13.72 12.86
C CYS A 229 19.91 13.97 11.62
N SER A 230 20.47 12.90 11.02
CA SER A 230 21.33 13.03 9.84
C SER A 230 20.56 13.55 8.61
N LEU A 231 19.34 13.05 8.36
CA LEU A 231 18.51 13.50 7.24
C LEU A 231 17.96 14.91 7.43
N LEU A 232 17.54 15.28 8.65
CA LEU A 232 17.08 16.64 8.95
C LEU A 232 18.20 17.66 8.80
N LEU A 233 19.40 17.38 9.32
CA LEU A 233 20.55 18.27 9.17
C LEU A 233 20.94 18.42 7.70
N GLY A 234 20.96 17.31 6.94
CA GLY A 234 21.20 17.34 5.49
C GLY A 234 20.16 18.19 4.74
N ASN A 235 18.88 18.05 5.07
CA ASN A 235 17.81 18.85 4.46
C ASN A 235 18.00 20.35 4.73
N VAL A 236 18.22 20.73 5.99
CA VAL A 236 18.44 22.14 6.37
C VAL A 236 19.66 22.70 5.64
N LEU A 237 20.78 21.97 5.62
CA LEU A 237 22.01 22.39 4.96
C LEU A 237 21.82 22.63 3.45
N VAL A 238 21.14 21.71 2.77
CA VAL A 238 20.88 21.84 1.32
C VAL A 238 19.91 23.00 1.05
N ASN A 239 18.85 23.16 1.85
CA ASN A 239 17.87 24.23 1.68
C ASN A 239 18.51 25.61 1.88
N THR A 240 19.35 25.79 2.91
CA THR A 240 20.06 27.05 3.13
C THR A 240 21.05 27.36 2.02
N THR A 241 21.79 26.34 1.55
CA THR A 241 22.76 26.51 0.46
C THR A 241 22.06 26.88 -0.85
N LEU A 242 20.92 26.25 -1.14
CA LEU A 242 20.10 26.52 -2.31
C LEU A 242 19.58 27.96 -2.31
N THR A 243 19.06 28.46 -1.19
CA THR A 243 18.57 29.84 -1.08
C THR A 243 19.68 30.87 -1.32
N ILE A 244 20.87 30.64 -0.77
CA ILE A 244 22.03 31.54 -0.98
C ILE A 244 22.46 31.58 -2.45
N LEU A 245 22.49 30.41 -3.12
CA LEU A 245 22.86 30.35 -4.54
C LEU A 245 21.81 30.98 -5.46
N ILE A 246 20.53 30.91 -5.10
CA ILE A 246 19.44 31.60 -5.83
C ILE A 246 19.55 33.12 -5.63
N ASP A 247 19.92 33.58 -4.44
CA ASP A 247 20.14 35.01 -4.17
C ASP A 247 21.27 35.59 -5.00
N ASP A 248 22.41 34.89 -5.10
CA ASP A 248 23.53 35.29 -5.96
C ASP A 248 23.13 35.36 -7.45
N LEU A 249 22.22 34.48 -7.91
CA LEU A 249 21.75 34.47 -9.30
C LEU A 249 20.76 35.59 -9.62
N ILE A 250 19.82 35.87 -8.73
CA ILE A 250 18.74 36.86 -8.95
C ILE A 250 19.22 38.27 -8.58
N GLY A 251 20.11 38.39 -7.61
CA GLY A 251 20.65 39.66 -7.12
C GLY A 251 19.61 40.58 -6.47
N SER A 252 18.45 40.02 -6.07
CA SER A 252 17.36 40.68 -5.35
C SER A 252 16.90 39.76 -4.22
N GLY A 253 17.29 40.09 -2.99
CA GLY A 253 17.04 39.25 -1.80
C GLY A 253 15.58 38.86 -1.62
N LEU A 254 14.64 39.78 -1.87
CA LEU A 254 13.22 39.47 -1.72
C LEU A 254 12.73 38.47 -2.78
N ALA A 255 13.12 38.68 -4.05
CA ALA A 255 12.75 37.77 -5.12
C ALA A 255 13.40 36.39 -4.96
N ALA A 256 14.62 36.34 -4.43
CA ALA A 256 15.34 35.10 -4.13
C ALA A 256 14.69 34.28 -3.01
N VAL A 257 14.23 34.92 -1.93
CA VAL A 257 13.50 34.26 -0.86
C VAL A 257 12.18 33.67 -1.38
N VAL A 258 11.40 34.43 -2.15
CA VAL A 258 10.13 33.94 -2.71
C VAL A 258 10.36 32.78 -3.68
N ALA A 259 11.31 32.92 -4.61
CA ALA A 259 11.62 31.89 -5.59
C ALA A 259 12.14 30.60 -4.94
N SER A 260 13.07 30.72 -3.99
CA SER A 260 13.60 29.55 -3.26
C SER A 260 12.54 28.87 -2.41
N THR A 261 11.67 29.62 -1.72
CA THR A 261 10.59 29.04 -0.91
C THR A 261 9.61 28.24 -1.77
N ILE A 262 9.15 28.79 -2.90
CA ILE A 262 8.24 28.07 -3.81
C ILE A 262 8.92 26.82 -4.40
N GLY A 263 10.18 26.95 -4.80
CA GLY A 263 10.96 25.83 -5.34
C GLY A 263 11.12 24.69 -4.32
N ILE A 264 11.57 25.01 -3.10
CA ILE A 264 11.78 24.04 -2.02
C ILE A 264 10.47 23.38 -1.63
N VAL A 265 9.38 24.13 -1.42
CA VAL A 265 8.11 23.54 -0.96
C VAL A 265 7.53 22.58 -2.00
N ILE A 266 7.49 22.97 -3.27
CA ILE A 266 6.87 22.14 -4.31
C ILE A 266 7.78 20.97 -4.69
N PHE A 267 9.02 21.26 -5.09
CA PHE A 267 9.93 20.26 -5.67
C PHE A 267 10.85 19.62 -4.64
N GLY A 268 11.13 20.29 -3.51
CA GLY A 268 11.99 19.78 -2.43
C GLY A 268 11.23 19.11 -1.28
N GLU A 269 9.92 19.33 -1.12
CA GLU A 269 9.17 18.75 -0.01
C GLU A 269 7.92 17.98 -0.47
N ILE A 270 6.90 18.67 -1.00
CA ILE A 270 5.58 18.08 -1.23
C ILE A 270 5.64 16.91 -2.22
N VAL A 271 6.21 17.11 -3.42
CA VAL A 271 6.24 16.07 -4.46
C VAL A 271 7.08 14.86 -4.02
N PRO A 272 8.31 15.02 -3.51
CA PRO A 272 9.12 13.90 -3.07
C PRO A 272 8.56 13.16 -1.85
N GLN A 273 7.98 13.86 -0.87
CA GLN A 273 7.34 13.24 0.28
C GLN A 273 6.13 12.40 -0.12
N ALA A 274 5.29 12.89 -1.03
CA ALA A 274 4.16 12.13 -1.56
C ALA A 274 4.61 10.84 -2.27
N LEU A 275 5.70 10.91 -3.05
CA LEU A 275 6.27 9.74 -3.73
C LEU A 275 6.83 8.72 -2.73
N CYS A 276 7.61 9.19 -1.74
CA CYS A 276 8.25 8.34 -0.73
C CYS A 276 7.25 7.75 0.27
N SER A 277 6.13 8.43 0.53
CA SER A 277 5.05 7.89 1.37
C SER A 277 4.40 6.65 0.74
N ARG A 278 4.25 6.61 -0.58
CA ARG A 278 3.67 5.45 -1.29
C ARG A 278 4.70 4.35 -1.63
N HIS A 279 5.93 4.73 -1.97
CA HIS A 279 6.96 3.80 -2.46
C HIS A 279 8.21 3.77 -1.54
N GLY A 280 8.02 3.93 -0.22
CA GLY A 280 9.10 4.09 0.75
C GLY A 280 10.13 2.95 0.72
N LEU A 281 9.67 1.69 0.61
CA LEU A 281 10.56 0.52 0.58
C LEU A 281 11.48 0.52 -0.64
N ALA A 282 10.95 0.81 -1.83
CA ALA A 282 11.71 0.82 -3.08
C ALA A 282 12.67 2.02 -3.16
N VAL A 283 12.18 3.22 -2.82
CA VAL A 283 12.97 4.46 -2.86
C VAL A 283 14.08 4.41 -1.81
N GLY A 284 13.77 3.99 -0.58
CA GLY A 284 14.73 3.85 0.51
C GLY A 284 15.84 2.85 0.21
N ALA A 285 15.52 1.71 -0.42
CA ALA A 285 16.51 0.69 -0.72
C ALA A 285 17.44 1.09 -1.87
N ASN A 286 16.93 1.79 -2.89
CA ASN A 286 17.74 2.29 -4.00
C ASN A 286 18.64 3.45 -3.59
N THR A 287 18.18 4.33 -2.71
CA THR A 287 18.94 5.50 -2.21
C THR A 287 19.78 5.20 -0.97
N ILE A 288 19.90 3.92 -0.59
CA ILE A 288 20.59 3.51 0.64
C ILE A 288 22.08 3.90 0.67
N LEU A 289 22.75 3.83 -0.48
CA LEU A 289 24.16 4.19 -0.60
C LEU A 289 24.35 5.70 -0.35
N LEU A 290 23.46 6.50 -0.93
CA LEU A 290 23.48 7.95 -0.78
C LEU A 290 23.12 8.37 0.65
N THR A 291 22.14 7.70 1.25
CA THR A 291 21.77 7.89 2.67
C THR A 291 22.96 7.59 3.59
N LYS A 292 23.67 6.47 3.38
CA LYS A 292 24.87 6.14 4.16
C LYS A 292 25.98 7.16 3.99
N PHE A 293 26.20 7.65 2.77
CA PHE A 293 27.18 8.70 2.50
C PHE A 293 26.88 9.97 3.31
N PHE A 294 25.63 10.42 3.34
CA PHE A 294 25.25 11.62 4.11
C PHE A 294 25.22 11.39 5.62
N MET A 295 24.84 10.20 6.08
CA MET A 295 24.99 9.83 7.49
C MET A 295 26.46 9.89 7.93
N LEU A 296 27.38 9.41 7.09
CA LEU A 296 28.82 9.53 7.32
C LEU A 296 29.30 10.99 7.28
N LEU A 297 28.85 11.78 6.30
CA LEU A 297 29.23 13.19 6.18
C LEU A 297 28.78 14.02 7.38
N THR A 298 27.56 13.79 7.85
CA THR A 298 26.95 14.51 8.99
C THR A 298 27.33 13.91 10.34
N PHE A 299 28.02 12.76 10.37
CA PHE A 299 28.44 12.02 11.56
C PHE A 299 28.99 12.88 12.71
N PRO A 300 29.95 13.82 12.52
CA PRO A 300 30.50 14.59 13.63
C PRO A 300 29.46 15.44 14.37
N LEU A 301 28.39 15.86 13.69
CA LEU A 301 27.31 16.66 14.26
C LEU A 301 26.11 15.80 14.65
N SER A 302 25.69 14.85 13.81
CA SER A 302 24.48 14.07 14.03
C SER A 302 24.64 13.03 15.14
N PHE A 303 25.84 12.44 15.31
CA PHE A 303 26.08 11.44 16.36
C PHE A 303 25.88 11.98 17.79
N PRO A 304 26.49 13.12 18.22
CA PRO A 304 26.28 13.64 19.57
C PRO A 304 24.84 14.07 19.82
N ILE A 305 24.18 14.70 18.84
CA ILE A 305 22.77 15.10 18.94
C ILE A 305 21.87 13.88 19.11
N SER A 306 22.13 12.81 18.35
CA SER A 306 21.35 11.57 18.43
C SER A 306 21.55 10.87 19.77
N LYS A 307 22.77 10.84 20.29
CA LYS A 307 23.08 10.26 21.62
C LYS A 307 22.43 11.06 22.75
N LEU A 308 22.35 12.38 22.60
CA LEU A 308 21.60 13.24 23.53
C LEU A 308 20.10 12.91 23.47
N LEU A 309 19.53 12.76 22.27
CA LEU A 309 18.14 12.34 22.09
C LEU A 309 17.88 10.98 22.73
N ASP A 310 18.75 9.98 22.48
CA ASP A 310 18.65 8.64 23.07
C ASP A 310 18.73 8.68 24.61
N CYS A 311 19.49 9.64 25.17
CA CYS A 311 19.63 9.81 26.62
C CYS A 311 18.39 10.47 27.26
N VAL A 312 17.74 11.40 26.56
CA VAL A 312 16.60 12.17 27.09
C VAL A 312 15.26 11.48 26.82
N LEU A 313 15.08 10.93 25.61
CA LEU A 313 13.83 10.28 25.18
C LEU A 313 13.85 8.75 25.36
N GLY A 314 15.02 8.16 25.58
CA GLY A 314 15.23 6.70 25.52
C GLY A 314 15.44 6.21 24.09
N GLN A 315 15.97 5.00 23.93
CA GLN A 315 16.07 4.37 22.61
C GLN A 315 14.66 4.20 22.02
N GLU A 316 14.50 4.45 20.71
CA GLU A 316 13.37 3.94 19.91
C GLU A 316 13.43 2.40 19.86
N ILE A 317 13.28 1.75 21.01
CA ILE A 317 13.12 0.31 21.12
C ILE A 317 11.70 0.08 20.61
N GLY A 318 11.62 -0.45 19.39
CA GLY A 318 10.37 -0.85 18.75
C GLY A 318 9.46 -1.48 19.79
N THR A 319 8.25 -0.93 19.89
CA THR A 319 7.30 -1.23 20.97
C THR A 319 7.31 -2.71 21.26
N VAL A 320 7.68 -3.12 22.47
CA VAL A 320 7.51 -4.51 22.90
C VAL A 320 6.03 -4.81 22.67
N TYR A 321 5.74 -5.62 21.66
CA TYR A 321 4.37 -5.93 21.29
C TYR A 321 3.81 -6.83 22.40
N ASN A 322 3.03 -6.22 23.27
CA ASN A 322 2.16 -6.95 24.19
C ASN A 322 1.25 -7.87 23.37
N ARG A 323 0.89 -9.03 23.94
CA ARG A 323 0.11 -10.06 23.23
C ARG A 323 -1.22 -9.50 22.72
N GLU A 324 -1.80 -8.58 23.46
CA GLU A 324 -3.04 -7.87 23.13
C GLU A 324 -2.89 -7.06 21.84
N LYS A 325 -1.76 -6.36 21.66
CA LYS A 325 -1.47 -5.54 20.46
C LYS A 325 -1.22 -6.42 19.22
N LEU A 326 -0.66 -7.61 19.40
CA LEU A 326 -0.48 -8.58 18.31
C LEU A 326 -1.82 -9.13 17.81
N VAL A 327 -2.72 -9.46 18.74
CA VAL A 327 -4.10 -9.89 18.42
C VAL A 327 -4.85 -8.76 17.71
N GLU A 328 -4.69 -7.52 18.15
CA GLU A 328 -5.35 -6.36 17.55
C GLU A 328 -4.80 -6.03 16.15
N MET A 329 -3.49 -6.13 15.94
CA MET A 329 -2.88 -6.00 14.60
C MET A 329 -3.42 -7.06 13.64
N LEU A 330 -3.50 -8.33 14.08
CA LEU A 330 -4.09 -9.41 13.27
C LEU A 330 -5.55 -9.13 12.91
N LYS A 331 -6.36 -8.61 13.84
CA LYS A 331 -7.76 -8.22 13.58
C LYS A 331 -7.88 -7.08 12.55
N VAL A 332 -6.96 -6.12 12.58
CA VAL A 332 -6.95 -4.98 11.64
C VAL A 332 -6.46 -5.38 10.24
N THR A 333 -5.58 -6.38 10.13
CA THR A 333 -5.09 -6.90 8.85
C THR A 333 -6.02 -7.96 8.23
N ALA A 334 -6.96 -8.50 8.99
CA ALA A 334 -7.95 -9.50 8.57
C ALA A 334 -8.73 -9.20 7.28
N PRO A 335 -9.21 -7.96 7.00
CA PRO A 335 -9.96 -7.69 5.78
C PRO A 335 -9.07 -7.56 4.53
N TYR A 336 -7.75 -7.44 4.70
CA TYR A 336 -6.79 -7.26 3.60
C TYR A 336 -6.06 -8.53 3.21
N ASN A 337 -5.93 -9.49 4.13
CA ASN A 337 -5.37 -10.80 3.83
C ASN A 337 -6.50 -11.75 3.41
N ASP A 338 -6.23 -12.55 2.39
CA ASP A 338 -7.08 -13.65 1.90
C ASP A 338 -7.11 -14.83 2.90
N LEU A 339 -6.95 -14.53 4.19
CA LEU A 339 -7.08 -15.49 5.27
C LEU A 339 -8.56 -15.83 5.38
N VAL A 340 -8.84 -17.10 5.13
CA VAL A 340 -10.12 -17.73 5.36
C VAL A 340 -10.57 -17.38 6.79
N LYS A 341 -11.76 -16.81 6.97
CA LYS A 341 -12.26 -16.33 8.28
C LYS A 341 -12.14 -17.41 9.36
N GLU A 342 -12.29 -18.67 8.96
CA GLU A 342 -12.12 -19.86 9.77
C GLU A 342 -10.69 -20.00 10.32
N GLU A 343 -9.64 -19.74 9.54
CA GLU A 343 -8.24 -19.77 10.00
C GLU A 343 -7.96 -18.68 11.04
N MET A 344 -8.49 -17.48 10.83
CA MET A 344 -8.35 -16.40 11.81
C MET A 344 -9.10 -16.72 13.10
N ASN A 345 -10.30 -17.30 13.01
CA ASN A 345 -11.05 -17.76 14.18
C ASN A 345 -10.32 -18.88 14.93
N MET A 346 -9.61 -19.77 14.23
CA MET A 346 -8.76 -20.79 14.86
C MET A 346 -7.56 -20.18 15.58
N ILE A 347 -6.85 -19.23 14.96
CA ILE A 347 -5.70 -18.54 15.57
C ILE A 347 -6.14 -17.74 16.79
N GLN A 348 -7.25 -16.99 16.66
CA GLN A 348 -7.82 -16.26 17.78
C GLN A 348 -8.25 -17.21 18.91
N GLY A 349 -8.88 -18.34 18.59
CA GLY A 349 -9.26 -19.36 19.57
C GLY A 349 -8.05 -19.95 20.30
N ALA A 350 -6.94 -20.21 19.59
CA ALA A 350 -5.71 -20.72 20.19
C ALA A 350 -5.04 -19.69 21.13
N LEU A 351 -5.05 -18.41 20.78
CA LEU A 351 -4.54 -17.34 21.62
C LEU A 351 -5.43 -17.12 22.86
N GLU A 352 -6.75 -17.20 22.69
CA GLU A 352 -7.73 -17.07 23.78
C GLU A 352 -7.67 -18.24 24.78
N LEU A 353 -7.33 -19.46 24.34
CA LEU A 353 -7.23 -20.66 25.18
C LEU A 353 -6.31 -20.45 26.40
N ARG A 354 -5.22 -19.71 26.24
CA ARG A 354 -4.26 -19.45 27.32
C ARG A 354 -4.74 -18.41 28.36
N THR A 355 -5.79 -17.67 28.01
CA THR A 355 -6.31 -16.55 28.81
C THR A 355 -7.66 -16.84 29.44
N LYS A 356 -8.53 -17.61 28.76
CA LYS A 356 -9.82 -18.02 29.28
C LYS A 356 -9.66 -19.07 30.38
N THR A 357 -10.52 -18.97 31.37
CA THR A 357 -10.68 -19.95 32.44
C THR A 357 -11.81 -20.91 32.11
N VAL A 358 -11.86 -22.05 32.82
CA VAL A 358 -12.95 -23.02 32.71
C VAL A 358 -14.30 -22.37 32.98
N GLU A 359 -14.37 -21.43 33.93
CA GLU A 359 -15.59 -20.68 34.26
C GLU A 359 -16.27 -20.03 33.05
N GLY A 360 -15.50 -19.52 32.09
CA GLY A 360 -16.03 -18.83 30.92
C GLY A 360 -16.65 -19.74 29.86
N ILE A 361 -16.47 -21.06 29.94
CA ILE A 361 -16.96 -22.03 28.94
C ILE A 361 -17.80 -23.17 29.54
N MET A 362 -17.97 -23.19 30.86
CA MET A 362 -18.60 -24.29 31.57
C MET A 362 -20.12 -24.31 31.39
N THR A 363 -20.72 -25.50 31.32
CA THR A 363 -22.19 -25.66 31.33
C THR A 363 -22.69 -25.67 32.77
N PRO A 364 -23.60 -24.77 33.17
CA PRO A 364 -24.09 -24.73 34.55
C PRO A 364 -24.81 -26.04 34.93
N LEU A 365 -24.72 -26.42 36.20
CA LEU A 365 -25.27 -27.69 36.71
C LEU A 365 -26.78 -27.84 36.46
N SER A 366 -27.53 -26.73 36.45
CA SER A 366 -28.97 -26.70 36.15
C SER A 366 -29.31 -27.21 34.75
N ASP A 367 -28.36 -27.07 33.82
CA ASP A 367 -28.55 -27.38 32.40
C ASP A 367 -27.91 -28.74 32.05
N CYS A 368 -27.32 -29.42 33.03
CA CYS A 368 -26.75 -30.75 32.87
C CYS A 368 -27.83 -31.82 32.95
N PHE A 369 -27.87 -32.71 31.95
CA PHE A 369 -28.65 -33.95 32.04
C PHE A 369 -27.89 -34.96 32.90
N MET A 370 -28.52 -35.37 34.01
CA MET A 370 -27.91 -36.24 35.03
C MET A 370 -28.90 -37.30 35.46
N ILE A 371 -28.39 -38.47 35.87
CA ILE A 371 -29.22 -39.61 36.26
C ILE A 371 -28.87 -40.03 37.69
N ASN A 372 -29.88 -40.44 38.46
CA ASN A 372 -29.68 -40.94 39.82
C ASN A 372 -29.09 -42.36 39.78
N SER A 373 -28.15 -42.67 40.68
CA SER A 373 -27.52 -43.99 40.77
C SER A 373 -28.51 -45.14 40.99
N ASP A 374 -29.63 -44.86 41.65
CA ASP A 374 -30.62 -45.87 42.02
C ASP A 374 -31.72 -46.03 40.94
N THR A 375 -31.64 -45.28 39.83
CA THR A 375 -32.54 -45.44 38.69
C THR A 375 -32.37 -46.82 38.04
N VAL A 376 -33.49 -47.44 37.70
CA VAL A 376 -33.54 -48.71 36.96
C VAL A 376 -33.47 -48.42 35.47
N LEU A 377 -32.62 -49.14 34.74
CA LEU A 377 -32.46 -49.05 33.28
C LEU A 377 -33.56 -49.85 32.59
N ASP A 378 -34.77 -49.30 32.59
CA ASP A 378 -35.91 -49.80 31.85
C ASP A 378 -35.92 -49.25 30.40
N PHE A 379 -36.85 -49.75 29.57
CA PHE A 379 -37.01 -49.26 28.20
C PHE A 379 -37.22 -47.74 28.12
N ASN A 380 -37.92 -47.13 29.09
CA ASN A 380 -38.20 -45.69 29.07
C ASN A 380 -36.95 -44.86 29.35
N THR A 381 -36.20 -45.19 30.40
CA THR A 381 -34.97 -44.48 30.77
C THR A 381 -33.86 -44.69 29.75
N MET A 382 -33.71 -45.91 29.21
CA MET A 382 -32.78 -46.16 28.11
C MET A 382 -33.16 -45.37 26.85
N SER A 383 -34.46 -45.29 26.53
CA SER A 383 -34.94 -44.48 25.41
C SER A 383 -34.67 -42.99 25.63
N GLU A 384 -34.89 -42.47 26.84
CA GLU A 384 -34.59 -41.09 27.21
C GLU A 384 -33.10 -40.78 27.07
N ILE A 385 -32.22 -41.65 27.58
CA ILE A 385 -30.76 -41.53 27.44
C ILE A 385 -30.35 -41.44 25.96
N MET A 386 -30.92 -42.32 25.13
CA MET A 386 -30.60 -42.39 23.71
C MET A 386 -31.17 -41.21 22.91
N GLU A 387 -32.35 -40.70 23.28
CA GLU A 387 -32.97 -39.53 22.66
C GLU A 387 -32.17 -38.25 22.95
N LYS A 388 -31.66 -38.09 24.17
CA LYS A 388 -30.83 -36.94 24.55
C LYS A 388 -29.49 -36.90 23.82
N GLY A 389 -28.95 -38.06 23.43
CA GLY A 389 -27.76 -38.16 22.56
C GLY A 389 -26.43 -37.75 23.21
N TYR A 390 -26.37 -37.64 24.54
CA TYR A 390 -25.13 -37.38 25.28
C TYR A 390 -24.28 -38.65 25.39
N THR A 391 -22.98 -38.57 25.13
CA THR A 391 -22.08 -39.75 25.20
C THR A 391 -21.63 -40.09 26.63
N ARG A 392 -21.54 -39.08 27.51
CA ARG A 392 -21.13 -39.20 28.91
C ARG A 392 -22.18 -38.51 29.78
N ILE A 393 -22.74 -39.24 30.73
CA ILE A 393 -23.84 -38.78 31.57
C ILE A 393 -23.40 -38.88 33.04
N PRO A 394 -23.35 -37.77 33.77
CA PRO A 394 -23.03 -37.79 35.20
C PRO A 394 -24.09 -38.54 36.00
N VAL A 395 -23.64 -39.35 36.95
CA VAL A 395 -24.48 -40.11 37.87
C VAL A 395 -24.31 -39.57 39.28
N TYR A 396 -25.42 -39.15 39.89
CA TYR A 396 -25.44 -38.57 41.24
C TYR A 396 -26.14 -39.50 42.24
N GLU A 397 -25.75 -39.39 43.52
CA GLU A 397 -26.35 -40.14 44.62
C GLU A 397 -26.97 -39.16 45.63
N GLY A 398 -28.29 -39.23 45.81
CA GLY A 398 -29.04 -38.33 46.67
C GLY A 398 -29.25 -36.95 46.04
N GLU A 399 -28.35 -36.01 46.31
CA GLU A 399 -28.43 -34.63 45.81
C GLU A 399 -27.69 -34.48 44.46
N GLN A 400 -28.20 -33.64 43.54
CA GLN A 400 -27.59 -33.41 42.23
C GLN A 400 -26.17 -32.80 42.30
N SER A 401 -25.80 -32.21 43.44
CA SER A 401 -24.45 -31.72 43.71
C SER A 401 -23.43 -32.84 43.94
N ASN A 402 -23.90 -34.04 44.33
CA ASN A 402 -23.08 -35.17 44.73
C ASN A 402 -22.92 -36.17 43.58
N ILE A 403 -22.00 -35.88 42.66
CA ILE A 403 -21.70 -36.74 41.51
C ILE A 403 -20.67 -37.78 41.91
N VAL A 404 -21.04 -39.05 41.78
CA VAL A 404 -20.23 -40.19 42.19
C VAL A 404 -19.56 -40.86 40.99
N ASP A 405 -20.31 -41.05 39.90
CA ASP A 405 -19.89 -41.84 38.75
C ASP A 405 -20.28 -41.20 37.42
N ILE A 406 -19.78 -41.77 36.32
CA ILE A 406 -20.09 -41.35 34.95
C ILE A 406 -20.54 -42.57 34.16
N LEU A 407 -21.72 -42.47 33.56
CA LEU A 407 -22.23 -43.47 32.63
C LEU A 407 -21.79 -43.11 31.21
N LEU A 408 -21.13 -44.03 30.49
CA LEU A 408 -20.99 -43.90 29.04
C LEU A 408 -22.08 -44.71 28.33
N VAL A 409 -22.66 -44.13 27.29
CA VAL A 409 -23.73 -44.80 26.51
C VAL A 409 -23.26 -46.10 25.87
N LYS A 410 -21.97 -46.22 25.55
CA LYS A 410 -21.38 -47.47 25.03
C LYS A 410 -21.47 -48.63 26.02
N ASP A 411 -21.54 -48.35 27.32
CA ASP A 411 -21.62 -49.37 28.37
C ASP A 411 -23.02 -49.99 28.45
N LEU A 412 -24.02 -49.29 27.91
CA LEU A 412 -25.40 -49.77 27.78
C LEU A 412 -25.58 -50.74 26.60
N ALA A 413 -24.56 -50.95 25.76
CA ALA A 413 -24.67 -51.77 24.54
C ALA A 413 -24.98 -53.25 24.82
N PHE A 414 -24.61 -53.75 26.01
CA PHE A 414 -24.85 -55.13 26.44
C PHE A 414 -25.88 -55.22 27.58
N VAL A 415 -26.58 -54.13 27.88
CA VAL A 415 -27.62 -54.10 28.90
C VAL A 415 -28.96 -54.30 28.19
N ASP A 416 -29.64 -55.39 28.52
CA ASP A 416 -30.99 -55.62 28.04
C ASP A 416 -31.99 -54.80 28.87
N PRO A 417 -32.84 -53.95 28.28
CA PRO A 417 -33.89 -53.24 29.01
C PRO A 417 -34.89 -54.17 29.71
N ASP A 418 -35.05 -55.42 29.24
CA ASP A 418 -35.94 -56.39 29.87
C ASP A 418 -35.42 -56.87 31.24
N ASP A 419 -34.10 -56.81 31.46
CA ASP A 419 -33.47 -57.24 32.72
C ASP A 419 -33.69 -56.25 33.87
N CYS A 420 -34.17 -55.03 33.60
CA CYS A 420 -34.42 -53.98 34.59
C CYS A 420 -33.24 -53.81 35.56
N THR A 421 -32.01 -53.80 35.03
CA THR A 421 -30.80 -53.68 35.85
C THR A 421 -30.71 -52.29 36.48
N THR A 422 -30.22 -52.21 37.71
CA THR A 422 -30.00 -50.91 38.36
C THR A 422 -28.73 -50.25 37.81
N LEU A 423 -28.79 -48.94 37.58
CA LEU A 423 -27.65 -48.17 37.07
C LEU A 423 -26.40 -48.31 37.98
N LYS A 424 -26.62 -48.44 39.29
CA LYS A 424 -25.59 -48.71 40.30
C LYS A 424 -24.73 -49.96 39.98
N THR A 425 -25.32 -50.97 39.36
CA THR A 425 -24.61 -52.21 39.02
C THR A 425 -23.69 -52.00 37.83
N VAL A 426 -24.19 -51.30 36.80
CA VAL A 426 -23.42 -50.98 35.58
C VAL A 426 -22.28 -50.02 35.89
N THR A 427 -22.57 -48.94 36.63
CA THR A 427 -21.56 -47.94 37.04
C THR A 427 -20.45 -48.55 37.89
N ARG A 428 -20.78 -49.38 38.88
CA ARG A 428 -19.78 -50.10 39.69
C ARG A 428 -18.96 -51.12 38.88
N PHE A 429 -19.55 -51.74 37.87
CA PHE A 429 -18.85 -52.71 37.04
C PHE A 429 -17.78 -52.05 36.17
N TYR A 430 -18.12 -50.92 35.53
CA TYR A 430 -17.19 -50.22 34.63
C TYR A 430 -16.28 -49.21 35.36
N ASN A 431 -16.72 -48.64 36.48
CA ASN A 431 -15.98 -47.75 37.39
C ASN A 431 -15.11 -46.71 36.65
N HIS A 432 -15.75 -45.83 35.88
CA HIS A 432 -15.05 -44.82 35.09
C HIS A 432 -14.50 -43.70 35.98
N PRO A 433 -13.23 -43.28 35.79
CA PRO A 433 -12.63 -42.25 36.62
C PRO A 433 -13.31 -40.89 36.40
N VAL A 434 -13.68 -40.24 37.51
CA VAL A 434 -14.19 -38.87 37.51
C VAL A 434 -13.03 -37.89 37.64
N HIS A 435 -12.90 -36.97 36.67
CA HIS A 435 -11.89 -35.91 36.70
C HIS A 435 -12.50 -34.62 37.26
N PHE A 436 -11.88 -34.08 38.31
CA PHE A 436 -12.28 -32.83 38.96
C PHE A 436 -11.29 -31.73 38.61
N VAL A 437 -11.79 -30.55 38.23
CA VAL A 437 -10.99 -29.39 37.83
C VAL A 437 -11.57 -28.15 38.50
N PHE A 438 -10.73 -27.22 38.93
CA PHE A 438 -11.17 -25.96 39.55
C PHE A 438 -11.59 -24.92 38.49
N HIS A 439 -12.53 -24.04 38.84
CA HIS A 439 -13.10 -23.02 37.94
C HIS A 439 -12.08 -21.99 37.45
N ASP A 440 -11.02 -21.73 38.23
CA ASP A 440 -9.92 -20.82 37.93
C ASP A 440 -8.85 -21.43 37.01
N THR A 441 -8.92 -22.74 36.76
CA THR A 441 -8.00 -23.43 35.86
C THR A 441 -8.11 -22.86 34.46
N LYS A 442 -6.96 -22.70 33.79
CA LYS A 442 -6.88 -22.20 32.41
C LYS A 442 -7.17 -23.32 31.40
N LEU A 443 -7.71 -22.95 30.24
CA LEU A 443 -8.10 -23.94 29.23
C LEU A 443 -6.91 -24.66 28.58
N ASP A 444 -5.72 -24.05 28.56
CA ASP A 444 -4.51 -24.72 28.09
C ASP A 444 -4.12 -25.90 28.99
N CYS A 445 -4.13 -25.69 30.32
CA CYS A 445 -3.93 -26.76 31.31
C CYS A 445 -5.04 -27.83 31.20
N MET A 446 -6.30 -27.42 31.07
CA MET A 446 -7.43 -28.35 30.92
C MET A 446 -7.30 -29.22 29.65
N LEU A 447 -6.87 -28.63 28.54
CA LEU A 447 -6.67 -29.37 27.28
C LEU A 447 -5.52 -30.38 27.40
N GLU A 448 -4.45 -30.04 28.12
CA GLU A 448 -3.39 -31.00 28.44
C GLU A 448 -3.89 -32.16 29.31
N GLU A 449 -4.73 -31.89 30.29
CA GLU A 449 -5.35 -32.92 31.13
C GLU A 449 -6.27 -33.83 30.29
N PHE A 450 -7.08 -33.29 29.38
CA PHE A 450 -7.89 -34.10 28.46
C PHE A 450 -7.03 -35.00 27.56
N LYS A 451 -5.90 -34.47 27.06
CA LYS A 451 -4.96 -35.26 26.24
C LYS A 451 -4.31 -36.38 27.05
N LYS A 452 -4.00 -36.14 28.33
CA LYS A 452 -3.46 -37.16 29.24
C LYS A 452 -4.52 -38.18 29.64
N ALA A 453 -5.76 -37.77 29.87
CA ALA A 453 -6.86 -38.67 30.22
C ALA A 453 -7.25 -39.61 29.06
N ALA A 454 -7.10 -39.17 27.80
CA ALA A 454 -7.21 -40.04 26.63
C ALA A 454 -6.06 -41.07 26.53
N LEU A 455 -4.96 -40.84 27.25
CA LEU A 455 -3.73 -41.63 27.27
C LEU A 455 -3.49 -42.20 28.69
N TYR A 456 -4.44 -42.99 29.19
CA TYR A 456 -4.36 -43.87 30.39
C TYR A 456 -3.16 -43.66 31.33
N VAL A 457 -3.34 -42.91 32.43
CA VAL A 457 -2.70 -43.16 33.75
C VAL A 457 -3.58 -42.55 34.86
N PRO A 458 -4.02 -43.31 35.88
CA PRO A 458 -4.69 -42.75 37.04
C PRO A 458 -3.64 -42.18 38.01
N LEU A 459 -3.79 -40.91 38.40
CA LEU A 459 -3.03 -40.30 39.49
C LEU A 459 -3.95 -40.15 40.71
N GLU A 460 -3.53 -40.78 41.81
CA GLU A 460 -4.11 -40.57 43.13
C GLU A 460 -3.76 -39.16 43.66
N HIS A 461 -4.71 -38.42 44.23
CA HIS A 461 -4.75 -38.18 45.69
C HIS A 461 -5.80 -37.14 46.17
N LYS A 462 -6.30 -37.46 47.38
CA LYS A 462 -6.85 -36.64 48.50
C LYS A 462 -6.93 -35.11 48.34
N SER A 463 -8.11 -34.55 48.55
CA SER A 463 -8.53 -33.92 49.82
C SER A 463 -9.89 -33.22 49.68
N SER A 464 -10.62 -33.19 50.79
CA SER A 464 -11.98 -32.69 50.98
C SER A 464 -12.09 -31.16 50.87
N HIS A 465 -12.90 -30.65 49.94
CA HIS A 465 -14.05 -29.75 50.16
C HIS A 465 -14.45 -28.98 48.88
N LYS A 466 -15.78 -28.88 48.66
CA LYS A 466 -16.53 -28.23 47.57
C LYS A 466 -16.35 -28.84 46.17
N VAL A 467 -17.32 -29.67 45.82
CA VAL A 467 -17.49 -30.34 44.53
C VAL A 467 -18.08 -29.35 43.53
N GLN A 468 -17.32 -29.05 42.47
CA GLN A 468 -17.85 -28.49 41.23
C GLN A 468 -17.19 -29.29 40.09
N LEU A 469 -17.90 -30.31 39.59
CA LEU A 469 -17.52 -31.01 38.36
C LEU A 469 -17.82 -30.11 37.17
N PHE A 470 -16.94 -30.13 36.17
CA PHE A 470 -17.34 -29.79 34.82
C PHE A 470 -16.95 -30.89 33.84
N PHE A 471 -17.97 -31.43 33.19
CA PHE A 471 -17.84 -32.04 31.88
C PHE A 471 -17.89 -30.93 30.85
N VAL A 472 -16.80 -30.72 30.11
CA VAL A 472 -16.92 -30.17 28.76
C VAL A 472 -17.69 -31.20 27.96
N ILE A 473 -18.96 -30.91 27.67
CA ILE A 473 -19.69 -31.62 26.63
C ILE A 473 -18.84 -31.51 25.38
N GLN A 474 -18.29 -32.64 24.98
CA GLN A 474 -17.46 -32.79 23.81
C GLN A 474 -18.21 -32.19 22.62
N LYS A 475 -17.62 -31.16 22.00
CA LYS A 475 -18.03 -30.66 20.69
C LYS A 475 -17.95 -31.83 19.72
N HIS A 476 -19.09 -32.14 19.11
CA HIS A 476 -19.32 -33.25 18.19
C HIS A 476 -18.96 -34.63 18.74
N SER A 477 -19.92 -35.25 19.42
CA SER A 477 -20.25 -36.62 19.08
C SER A 477 -20.48 -36.65 17.56
N VAL A 478 -19.50 -37.22 16.83
CA VAL A 478 -19.68 -37.77 15.48
C VAL A 478 -20.67 -38.93 15.65
N SER A 479 -21.93 -38.57 15.81
CA SER A 479 -23.04 -39.46 15.57
C SER A 479 -23.09 -39.57 14.05
N LEU A 480 -22.76 -40.75 13.51
CA LEU A 480 -23.04 -41.15 12.13
C LEU A 480 -24.54 -40.91 11.84
N LYS A 481 -24.91 -39.66 11.52
CA LYS A 481 -26.29 -39.20 11.29
C LYS A 481 -26.26 -38.16 10.18
N GLY A 482 -26.41 -38.60 8.94
CA GLY A 482 -26.79 -37.82 7.73
C GLY A 482 -25.92 -36.63 7.28
N PHE A 483 -25.25 -35.94 8.19
CA PHE A 483 -24.51 -34.69 7.97
C PHE A 483 -23.13 -34.95 7.41
N ASP A 484 -22.37 -35.88 7.99
CA ASP A 484 -21.07 -36.30 7.44
C ASP A 484 -21.22 -36.94 6.06
N LEU A 485 -22.34 -37.59 5.80
CA LEU A 485 -22.66 -38.17 4.50
C LEU A 485 -22.93 -37.10 3.44
N SER A 486 -23.62 -36.02 3.80
CA SER A 486 -23.82 -34.86 2.91
C SER A 486 -22.48 -34.22 2.53
N VAL A 487 -21.58 -34.04 3.49
CA VAL A 487 -20.24 -33.47 3.26
C VAL A 487 -19.42 -34.37 2.33
N CYS A 488 -19.35 -35.68 2.63
CA CYS A 488 -18.58 -36.65 1.84
C CYS A 488 -19.11 -36.78 0.39
N VAL A 489 -20.43 -36.86 0.22
CA VAL A 489 -21.08 -36.92 -1.11
C VAL A 489 -20.83 -35.64 -1.90
N SER A 490 -20.87 -34.48 -1.24
CA SER A 490 -20.63 -33.18 -1.89
C SER A 490 -19.18 -32.95 -2.32
N SER A 491 -18.22 -33.59 -1.63
CA SER A 491 -16.78 -33.48 -1.95
C SER A 491 -16.32 -34.48 -3.01
N GLU A 492 -16.85 -35.70 -3.02
CA GLU A 492 -16.38 -36.76 -3.94
C GLU A 492 -17.10 -36.76 -5.29
N VAL A 493 -18.36 -36.29 -5.33
CA VAL A 493 -19.16 -36.31 -6.55
C VAL A 493 -19.52 -34.89 -6.96
N ASN A 494 -18.89 -34.41 -8.05
CA ASN A 494 -19.08 -33.05 -8.59
C ASN A 494 -20.55 -32.66 -8.82
N LEU A 495 -21.42 -33.63 -9.14
CA LEU A 495 -22.85 -33.43 -9.35
C LEU A 495 -23.59 -32.96 -8.08
N PHE A 496 -23.08 -33.34 -6.90
CA PHE A 496 -23.64 -32.99 -5.59
C PHE A 496 -22.82 -31.89 -4.89
N SER A 497 -21.93 -31.22 -5.63
CA SER A 497 -21.15 -30.11 -5.07
C SER A 497 -22.07 -28.96 -4.61
N PRO A 498 -21.62 -28.15 -3.63
CA PRO A 498 -22.37 -26.99 -3.15
C PRO A 498 -22.75 -25.99 -4.26
N SER A 499 -22.02 -26.02 -5.39
CA SER A 499 -22.29 -25.20 -6.58
C SER A 499 -23.52 -25.62 -7.38
N GLN A 500 -23.93 -26.89 -7.27
CA GLN A 500 -25.07 -27.46 -7.99
C GLN A 500 -26.27 -27.70 -7.05
N ILE A 501 -26.01 -28.16 -5.82
CA ILE A 501 -27.05 -28.49 -4.82
C ILE A 501 -26.64 -27.93 -3.47
N SER A 502 -27.52 -27.13 -2.85
CA SER A 502 -27.29 -26.62 -1.49
C SER A 502 -27.27 -27.76 -0.47
N GLU A 503 -26.37 -27.67 0.51
CA GLU A 503 -26.21 -28.66 1.59
C GLU A 503 -27.54 -28.97 2.32
N LYS A 504 -28.41 -27.98 2.51
CA LYS A 504 -29.74 -28.17 3.13
C LYS A 504 -30.66 -29.05 2.28
N VAL A 505 -30.56 -28.94 0.95
CA VAL A 505 -31.33 -29.74 -0.01
C VAL A 505 -30.76 -31.16 -0.07
N LEU A 506 -29.43 -31.29 -0.13
CA LEU A 506 -28.75 -32.58 -0.09
C LEU A 506 -29.11 -33.38 1.17
N LEU A 507 -29.08 -32.74 2.33
CA LEU A 507 -29.53 -33.32 3.61
C LEU A 507 -31.00 -33.77 3.61
N ARG A 508 -31.88 -33.03 2.92
CA ARG A 508 -33.29 -33.40 2.81
C ARG A 508 -33.48 -34.62 1.90
N ILE A 509 -32.68 -34.72 0.83
CA ILE A 509 -32.71 -35.88 -0.07
C ILE A 509 -32.16 -37.13 0.62
N LEU A 510 -31.05 -37.01 1.35
CA LEU A 510 -30.45 -38.12 2.11
C LEU A 510 -31.36 -38.64 3.23
N LYS A 511 -32.32 -37.85 3.70
CA LYS A 511 -33.33 -38.25 4.71
C LYS A 511 -34.57 -38.92 4.11
N HIS A 512 -34.68 -39.01 2.78
CA HIS A 512 -35.83 -39.63 2.14
C HIS A 512 -35.77 -41.17 2.33
N PRO A 513 -36.87 -41.83 2.75
CA PRO A 513 -36.85 -43.25 3.12
C PRO A 513 -36.43 -44.18 1.98
N ASP A 514 -36.74 -43.82 0.73
CA ASP A 514 -36.40 -44.65 -0.45
C ASP A 514 -34.97 -44.44 -0.99
N VAL A 515 -34.22 -43.49 -0.43
CA VAL A 515 -32.86 -43.13 -0.91
C VAL A 515 -31.78 -43.96 -0.23
N ILE A 516 -31.92 -44.31 1.04
CA ILE A 516 -31.00 -45.23 1.73
C ILE A 516 -31.64 -46.61 1.74
N GLN A 517 -31.02 -47.57 1.06
CA GLN A 517 -31.55 -48.93 0.93
C GLN A 517 -30.56 -49.96 1.49
N GLU A 518 -31.11 -51.05 2.03
CA GLU A 518 -30.37 -52.19 2.56
C GLU A 518 -30.71 -53.45 1.77
N ILE A 519 -29.67 -54.19 1.34
CA ILE A 519 -29.81 -55.52 0.74
C ILE A 519 -29.16 -56.55 1.66
N LYS A 520 -29.96 -57.50 2.14
CA LYS A 520 -29.48 -58.67 2.89
C LYS A 520 -29.04 -59.76 1.91
N PHE A 521 -27.78 -60.17 2.00
CA PHE A 521 -27.23 -61.20 1.12
C PHE A 521 -27.69 -62.59 1.54
N ASN A 522 -28.24 -63.36 0.58
CA ASN A 522 -28.66 -64.73 0.82
C ASN A 522 -27.70 -65.73 0.16
N GLU A 523 -26.93 -66.48 0.97
CA GLU A 523 -25.90 -67.40 0.48
C GLU A 523 -26.45 -68.55 -0.38
N ASN A 524 -27.70 -68.95 -0.16
CA ASN A 524 -28.34 -70.05 -0.89
C ASN A 524 -28.72 -69.66 -2.33
N ASN A 525 -28.81 -68.35 -2.64
CA ASN A 525 -29.21 -67.85 -3.95
C ASN A 525 -28.28 -66.72 -4.44
N LYS A 526 -26.98 -67.05 -4.57
CA LYS A 526 -25.93 -66.08 -4.96
C LYS A 526 -26.22 -65.35 -6.28
N LYS A 527 -26.97 -65.96 -7.20
CA LYS A 527 -27.28 -65.40 -8.54
C LYS A 527 -28.70 -64.81 -8.66
N SER A 528 -29.39 -64.57 -7.55
CA SER A 528 -30.69 -63.88 -7.58
C SER A 528 -30.58 -62.51 -8.26
N ALA A 529 -31.59 -62.14 -9.05
CA ALA A 529 -31.66 -60.82 -9.68
C ALA A 529 -31.60 -59.66 -8.65
N HIS A 530 -32.01 -59.91 -7.41
CA HIS A 530 -31.96 -58.94 -6.31
C HIS A 530 -30.56 -58.63 -5.78
N HIS A 531 -29.56 -59.44 -6.10
CA HIS A 531 -28.16 -59.20 -5.71
C HIS A 531 -27.36 -58.40 -6.75
N TYR A 532 -27.96 -58.09 -7.91
CA TYR A 532 -27.33 -57.29 -8.95
C TYR A 532 -27.83 -55.84 -8.87
N LEU A 533 -26.91 -54.92 -8.55
CA LEU A 533 -27.16 -53.49 -8.53
C LEU A 533 -27.14 -52.90 -9.94
N TYR A 534 -26.21 -53.36 -10.79
CA TYR A 534 -26.15 -53.03 -12.21
C TYR A 534 -25.94 -54.29 -13.03
N LEU A 535 -26.60 -54.37 -14.19
CA LEU A 535 -26.42 -55.42 -15.18
C LEU A 535 -25.89 -54.80 -16.47
N ARG A 536 -24.75 -55.30 -16.95
CA ARG A 536 -24.17 -54.85 -18.22
C ARG A 536 -25.17 -54.98 -19.36
N GLY A 537 -25.31 -53.92 -20.16
CA GLY A 537 -26.21 -53.93 -21.32
C GLY A 537 -27.68 -53.65 -20.99
N ARG A 538 -28.05 -53.51 -19.70
CA ARG A 538 -29.40 -53.14 -19.27
C ARG A 538 -29.47 -51.66 -18.92
N ALA A 539 -30.32 -50.92 -19.61
CA ALA A 539 -30.62 -49.52 -19.31
C ALA A 539 -30.95 -49.30 -17.83
N VAL A 540 -30.31 -48.29 -17.21
CA VAL A 540 -30.51 -47.88 -15.81
C VAL A 540 -30.66 -46.37 -15.72
N ASP A 541 -31.44 -45.94 -14.74
CA ASP A 541 -31.82 -44.56 -14.48
C ASP A 541 -31.58 -44.17 -13.01
N PHE A 542 -30.68 -44.88 -12.32
CA PHE A 542 -30.33 -44.57 -10.95
C PHE A 542 -28.81 -44.51 -10.75
N PHE A 543 -28.40 -43.73 -9.77
CA PHE A 543 -27.03 -43.63 -9.26
C PHE A 543 -26.92 -44.36 -7.93
N ILE A 544 -25.79 -45.05 -7.71
CA ILE A 544 -25.52 -45.78 -6.46
C ILE A 544 -24.21 -45.34 -5.84
N LEU A 545 -24.23 -45.12 -4.52
CA LEU A 545 -23.04 -44.96 -3.68
C LEU A 545 -23.10 -45.99 -2.54
N ILE A 546 -22.03 -46.77 -2.38
CA ILE A 546 -21.96 -47.81 -1.34
C ILE A 546 -21.56 -47.16 -0.02
N LEU A 547 -22.37 -47.36 1.03
CA LEU A 547 -22.08 -46.83 2.36
C LEU A 547 -21.41 -47.88 3.26
N GLN A 548 -21.83 -49.14 3.12
CA GLN A 548 -21.32 -50.24 3.92
C GLN A 548 -21.44 -51.56 3.16
N GLY A 549 -20.45 -52.45 3.32
CA GLY A 549 -20.39 -53.73 2.63
C GLY A 549 -19.43 -53.74 1.43
N ARG A 550 -19.43 -54.85 0.68
CA ARG A 550 -18.54 -55.07 -0.47
C ARG A 550 -19.32 -55.56 -1.68
N VAL A 551 -18.92 -55.07 -2.86
CA VAL A 551 -19.48 -55.49 -4.14
C VAL A 551 -18.38 -56.00 -5.06
N GLU A 552 -18.74 -56.94 -5.92
CA GLU A 552 -17.94 -57.38 -7.05
C GLU A 552 -18.42 -56.65 -8.30
N VAL A 553 -17.48 -56.03 -9.00
CA VAL A 553 -17.73 -55.31 -10.24
C VAL A 553 -17.05 -56.05 -11.38
N GLU A 554 -17.80 -56.31 -12.44
CA GLU A 554 -17.31 -56.87 -13.69
C GLU A 554 -17.33 -55.77 -14.76
N ALA A 555 -16.17 -55.44 -15.33
CA ALA A 555 -16.04 -54.37 -16.32
C ALA A 555 -15.13 -54.75 -17.51
N GLY A 556 -15.37 -54.11 -18.65
CA GLY A 556 -14.54 -54.25 -19.86
C GLY A 556 -15.00 -55.37 -20.79
N SER A 557 -14.49 -55.37 -22.03
CA SER A 557 -14.77 -56.45 -23.02
C SER A 557 -14.23 -57.81 -22.58
N GLU A 558 -13.24 -57.82 -21.69
CA GLU A 558 -12.57 -59.03 -21.17
C GLU A 558 -13.15 -59.55 -19.84
N ASN A 559 -14.28 -59.00 -19.37
CA ASN A 559 -14.98 -59.44 -18.14
C ASN A 559 -14.07 -59.48 -16.90
N MET A 560 -13.25 -58.45 -16.71
CA MET A 560 -12.39 -58.36 -15.52
C MET A 560 -13.24 -58.11 -14.27
N LYS A 561 -13.03 -58.93 -13.24
CA LYS A 561 -13.73 -58.86 -11.95
C LYS A 561 -12.84 -58.24 -10.89
N PHE A 562 -13.34 -57.24 -10.18
CA PHE A 562 -12.66 -56.58 -9.07
C PHE A 562 -13.63 -56.34 -7.91
N GLU A 563 -13.11 -56.36 -6.69
CA GLU A 563 -13.88 -56.14 -5.47
C GLU A 563 -13.70 -54.68 -5.00
N THR A 564 -14.80 -54.04 -4.66
CA THR A 564 -14.83 -52.63 -4.22
C THR A 564 -15.57 -52.50 -2.90
N GLY A 565 -15.00 -51.70 -2.00
CA GLY A 565 -15.52 -51.45 -0.66
C GLY A 565 -16.41 -50.20 -0.56
N PRO A 566 -16.65 -49.72 0.67
CA PRO A 566 -17.42 -48.50 0.95
C PRO A 566 -16.90 -47.26 0.21
N PHE A 567 -17.78 -46.30 -0.02
CA PHE A 567 -17.57 -45.04 -0.75
C PHE A 567 -17.33 -45.18 -2.26
N SER A 568 -17.46 -46.39 -2.81
CA SER A 568 -17.45 -46.59 -4.27
C SER A 568 -18.80 -46.20 -4.88
N PHE A 569 -18.78 -45.44 -5.97
CA PHE A 569 -20.00 -44.97 -6.66
C PHE A 569 -20.07 -45.37 -8.14
N TYR A 570 -21.30 -45.49 -8.65
CA TYR A 570 -21.58 -45.95 -10.01
C TYR A 570 -22.78 -45.18 -10.61
N GLY A 571 -22.80 -45.07 -11.94
CA GLY A 571 -23.97 -44.54 -12.66
C GLY A 571 -24.11 -43.01 -12.63
N VAL A 572 -23.03 -42.23 -12.45
CA VAL A 572 -23.09 -40.75 -12.44
C VAL A 572 -23.74 -40.19 -13.71
N MET A 573 -23.48 -40.81 -14.86
CA MET A 573 -24.06 -40.40 -16.15
C MET A 573 -25.58 -40.64 -16.24
N ALA A 574 -26.16 -41.49 -15.38
CA ALA A 574 -27.61 -41.72 -15.35
C ALA A 574 -28.37 -40.45 -14.90
N LEU A 575 -27.73 -39.64 -14.04
CA LEU A 575 -28.26 -38.39 -13.50
C LEU A 575 -28.01 -37.17 -14.40
N SER A 576 -27.05 -37.24 -15.33
CA SER A 576 -26.81 -36.16 -16.29
C SER A 576 -27.80 -36.23 -17.45
N ALA A 577 -28.46 -35.11 -17.78
CA ALA A 577 -29.15 -34.97 -19.07
C ALA A 577 -28.09 -34.82 -20.18
N PRO A 578 -28.26 -35.44 -21.36
CA PRO A 578 -27.37 -35.19 -22.48
C PRO A 578 -27.51 -33.73 -22.91
N THR A 579 -26.41 -32.98 -22.86
CA THR A 579 -26.33 -31.68 -23.53
C THR A 579 -26.38 -31.95 -25.02
N LEU A 580 -27.47 -31.57 -25.71
CA LEU A 580 -27.46 -31.44 -27.15
C LEU A 580 -26.35 -30.43 -27.48
N GLY A 581 -25.24 -30.90 -28.04
CA GLY A 581 -24.20 -30.03 -28.57
C GLY A 581 -24.82 -29.10 -29.61
N GLU A 582 -24.46 -27.82 -29.56
CA GLU A 582 -24.78 -26.84 -30.59
C GLU A 582 -24.27 -27.33 -31.95
N THR A 583 -25.13 -28.02 -32.69
CA THR A 583 -24.97 -28.18 -34.13
C THR A 583 -25.83 -27.12 -34.81
N ASN A 584 -25.15 -26.17 -35.45
CA ASN A 584 -25.70 -25.23 -36.42
C ASN A 584 -26.79 -25.90 -37.27
N THR A 585 -28.03 -25.49 -37.10
CA THR A 585 -29.15 -25.90 -37.96
C THR A 585 -29.88 -24.65 -38.43
N HIS A 586 -29.30 -24.01 -39.46
CA HIS A 586 -30.14 -23.38 -40.47
C HIS A 586 -30.85 -24.50 -41.24
N ASN A 587 -32.17 -24.38 -41.33
CA ASN A 587 -33.09 -25.15 -42.16
C ASN A 587 -33.26 -26.62 -41.81
N ILE A 588 -34.38 -26.97 -41.17
CA ILE A 588 -35.28 -28.05 -41.60
C ILE A 588 -36.68 -27.70 -41.06
N THR A 589 -37.64 -27.62 -41.98
CA THR A 589 -39.06 -27.39 -41.76
C THR A 589 -39.76 -28.63 -41.20
N ASP A 590 -40.81 -28.38 -40.40
CA ASP A 590 -41.80 -29.33 -39.88
C ASP A 590 -42.20 -30.40 -40.91
N VAL A 591 -41.97 -31.68 -40.56
CA VAL A 591 -42.79 -32.90 -40.80
C VAL A 591 -41.89 -34.10 -40.48
N THR A 592 -41.83 -34.52 -39.21
CA THR A 592 -41.49 -35.90 -38.72
C THR A 592 -41.36 -35.92 -37.18
N ILE A 593 -42.40 -35.50 -36.46
CA ILE A 593 -42.36 -35.40 -34.98
C ILE A 593 -42.85 -36.70 -34.29
N THR A 594 -43.50 -37.63 -34.98
CA THR A 594 -44.07 -38.82 -34.32
C THR A 594 -43.13 -40.04 -34.29
N HIS A 595 -42.21 -40.19 -35.24
CA HIS A 595 -41.31 -41.36 -35.29
C HIS A 595 -39.99 -41.16 -34.51
N THR A 596 -39.67 -39.92 -34.15
CA THR A 596 -38.47 -39.53 -33.39
C THR A 596 -38.68 -39.59 -31.88
N LEU A 597 -39.90 -39.35 -31.37
CA LEU A 597 -40.18 -39.38 -29.92
C LEU A 597 -39.94 -40.75 -29.28
N GLN A 598 -40.21 -41.86 -29.99
CA GLN A 598 -39.95 -43.21 -29.48
C GLN A 598 -38.44 -43.54 -29.46
N HIS A 599 -37.67 -43.00 -30.41
CA HIS A 599 -36.21 -43.08 -30.39
C HIS A 599 -35.60 -42.18 -29.31
N VAL A 600 -36.15 -41.00 -29.06
CA VAL A 600 -35.66 -40.04 -28.04
C VAL A 600 -35.93 -40.54 -26.61
N CYS A 601 -37.06 -41.21 -26.33
CA CYS A 601 -37.28 -41.85 -25.02
C CYS A 601 -36.28 -42.98 -24.74
N THR A 602 -35.86 -43.72 -25.78
CA THR A 602 -34.87 -44.81 -25.63
C THR A 602 -33.44 -44.26 -25.44
N LEU A 603 -33.19 -43.00 -25.85
CA LEU A 603 -31.91 -42.28 -25.74
C LEU A 603 -31.66 -41.65 -24.36
N LEU A 604 -32.64 -41.65 -23.45
CA LEU A 604 -32.51 -41.06 -22.09
C LEU A 604 -31.99 -42.04 -21.03
N HIS A 605 -31.90 -43.33 -21.34
CA HIS A 605 -31.37 -44.33 -20.42
C HIS A 605 -29.90 -44.60 -20.68
N THR A 606 -29.06 -44.42 -19.66
CA THR A 606 -27.67 -44.84 -19.73
C THR A 606 -27.58 -46.36 -19.66
N VAL A 607 -26.91 -46.98 -20.63
CA VAL A 607 -26.61 -48.41 -20.60
C VAL A 607 -25.23 -48.59 -19.96
N PRO A 608 -25.13 -49.20 -18.77
CA PRO A 608 -23.86 -49.40 -18.08
C PRO A 608 -23.07 -50.50 -18.81
N SER A 609 -21.78 -50.25 -19.00
CA SER A 609 -20.82 -51.23 -19.55
C SER A 609 -20.29 -52.22 -18.50
N ARG A 610 -20.78 -52.12 -17.25
CA ARG A 610 -20.31 -52.87 -16.08
C ARG A 610 -21.47 -53.57 -15.38
N THR A 611 -21.21 -54.74 -14.80
CA THR A 611 -22.12 -55.45 -13.90
C THR A 611 -21.63 -55.26 -12.46
N VAL A 612 -22.52 -54.99 -11.51
CA VAL A 612 -22.19 -54.80 -10.09
C VAL A 612 -23.06 -55.74 -9.27
N GLN A 613 -22.44 -56.61 -8.47
CA GLN A 613 -23.09 -57.66 -7.69
C GLN A 613 -22.63 -57.64 -6.23
N THR A 614 -23.53 -57.90 -5.28
CA THR A 614 -23.20 -58.00 -3.85
C THR A 614 -22.44 -59.30 -3.53
N LYS A 615 -21.42 -59.27 -2.65
CA LYS A 615 -20.54 -60.44 -2.41
C LYS A 615 -20.31 -60.83 -0.93
N SER A 616 -20.87 -60.14 0.06
CA SER A 616 -20.56 -60.36 1.50
C SER A 616 -21.69 -61.03 2.29
N LEU A 617 -21.34 -61.73 3.39
CA LEU A 617 -22.24 -62.18 4.47
C LEU A 617 -22.86 -61.02 5.30
N GLU A 618 -22.38 -59.80 5.08
CA GLU A 618 -22.85 -58.59 5.75
C GLU A 618 -23.96 -57.89 4.95
N THR A 619 -24.87 -57.21 5.65
CA THR A 619 -25.95 -56.42 5.01
C THR A 619 -25.31 -55.26 4.22
N LEU A 620 -25.62 -55.17 2.92
CA LEU A 620 -25.13 -54.08 2.07
C LEU A 620 -26.02 -52.85 2.27
N LEU A 621 -25.43 -51.75 2.74
CA LEU A 621 -26.09 -50.45 2.84
C LEU A 621 -25.59 -49.56 1.70
N PHE A 622 -26.52 -48.98 0.93
CA PHE A 622 -26.17 -48.11 -0.18
C PHE A 622 -27.20 -47.01 -0.39
N LEU A 623 -26.77 -45.91 -0.98
CA LEU A 623 -27.63 -44.85 -1.46
C LEU A 623 -28.08 -45.17 -2.89
N MET A 624 -29.37 -45.08 -3.17
CA MET A 624 -29.95 -45.14 -4.50
C MET A 624 -30.64 -43.81 -4.82
N PHE A 625 -30.20 -43.12 -5.88
CA PHE A 625 -30.85 -41.93 -6.40
C PHE A 625 -31.54 -42.25 -7.72
N LEU A 626 -32.88 -42.16 -7.78
CA LEU A 626 -33.67 -42.37 -9.00
C LEU A 626 -33.73 -41.10 -9.88
N LYS A 627 -33.66 -41.27 -11.21
CA LYS A 627 -33.74 -40.17 -12.18
C LYS A 627 -35.09 -39.45 -12.16
N GLU A 628 -36.21 -40.12 -11.88
CA GLU A 628 -37.51 -39.44 -11.71
C GLU A 628 -37.50 -38.44 -10.54
N VAL A 629 -36.80 -38.77 -9.44
CA VAL A 629 -36.59 -37.86 -8.31
C VAL A 629 -35.68 -36.69 -8.75
N SER A 630 -34.72 -36.94 -9.63
CA SER A 630 -33.87 -35.92 -10.28
C SER A 630 -34.63 -35.01 -11.25
N SER A 631 -35.59 -35.50 -12.03
CA SER A 631 -36.38 -34.71 -12.99
C SER A 631 -37.31 -33.70 -12.29
N ALA A 632 -38.03 -34.16 -11.27
CA ALA A 632 -38.81 -33.29 -10.40
C ALA A 632 -37.92 -32.31 -9.61
N HIS A 633 -36.71 -32.73 -9.24
CA HIS A 633 -35.71 -31.87 -8.59
C HIS A 633 -35.04 -30.88 -9.53
N GLN A 634 -34.76 -31.21 -10.79
CA GLN A 634 -34.22 -30.28 -11.78
C GLN A 634 -35.23 -29.19 -12.09
N ALA A 635 -36.54 -29.52 -12.09
CA ALA A 635 -37.60 -28.51 -12.11
C ALA A 635 -37.59 -27.60 -10.86
N CYS A 636 -37.36 -28.16 -9.66
CA CYS A 636 -37.18 -27.37 -8.43
C CYS A 636 -35.89 -26.53 -8.43
N ILE A 637 -34.76 -27.05 -8.91
CA ILE A 637 -33.48 -26.34 -9.03
C ILE A 637 -33.59 -25.23 -10.09
N TYR A 638 -34.35 -25.45 -11.17
CA TYR A 638 -34.63 -24.42 -12.18
C TYR A 638 -35.55 -23.31 -11.62
N LEU A 639 -36.55 -23.67 -10.81
CA LEU A 639 -37.39 -22.71 -10.08
C LEU A 639 -36.63 -21.93 -9.00
N ILE A 640 -35.69 -22.56 -8.30
CA ILE A 640 -34.84 -21.93 -7.27
C ILE A 640 -33.77 -21.02 -7.91
N LYS A 641 -33.13 -21.44 -9.02
CA LYS A 641 -32.18 -20.59 -9.77
C LYS A 641 -32.83 -19.35 -10.39
N ASN A 642 -34.12 -19.41 -10.76
CA ASN A 642 -34.84 -18.24 -11.28
C ASN A 642 -35.47 -17.34 -10.21
N THR A 643 -35.68 -17.84 -8.99
CA THR A 643 -36.18 -17.02 -7.88
C THR A 643 -35.08 -16.22 -7.17
N GLU A 644 -33.83 -16.67 -7.16
CA GLU A 644 -32.69 -15.87 -6.65
C GLU A 644 -32.24 -14.75 -7.60
N LYS A 645 -32.71 -14.70 -8.85
CA LYS A 645 -32.47 -13.58 -9.78
C LYS A 645 -33.59 -12.53 -9.81
N THR A 646 -34.62 -12.66 -8.98
CA THR A 646 -35.75 -11.72 -8.93
C THR A 646 -36.05 -11.26 -7.50
N VAL A 647 -35.01 -10.91 -6.73
CA VAL A 647 -35.13 -10.07 -5.52
C VAL A 647 -33.90 -9.15 -5.43
N ILE A 648 -33.64 -8.39 -6.48
CA ILE A 648 -32.95 -7.09 -6.42
C ILE A 648 -33.59 -6.19 -7.49
N LEU A 649 -34.73 -5.60 -7.13
CA LEU A 649 -35.20 -4.27 -7.52
C LEU A 649 -36.33 -3.86 -6.58
#